data_AF-A0A9D8AL58-F1
#
_entry.id   AF-A0A9D8AL58-F1
#
_cell.length_a   1.000
_cell.length_b   1.000
_cell.length_c   1.000
_cell.angle_alpha   90.00
_cell.angle_beta   90.00
_cell.angle_gamma   90.00
#
_symmetry.space_group_name_H-M   'P 1'
#
loop_
_entity.id
_entity.type
_entity.pdbx_description
1 polymer ?
#
loop_
_entity_poly.entity_id
_entity_poly.type
_entity_poly.pdbx_seq_one_letter_code
_entity_poly.pdbx_strand_id
1 'polypeptide(L)'
;MRKLFTLFLIIISASNILASLPTIKNYSKQKDLIDGDAEKISISSTGILSLSPQVKKIFDGNQPFIWDLVADSKGNLFAATGDGAKVIRITANGKVDSIAHWSDSEVYALAIDNNGLLYAAISPDGKIYRFNKNQKPELFAELKTKYIWDIIFDAKNNCYVATGDSGAIYKIDADGKKTTFFKSDETHIRCLSWDHEKNLLAGSFKIGYIFSINPSGKGIIVYDSNFEEISQIQTTFDGTIYAVAMNSTKKSSLSNQTSDKSSAMKSTLKSEDFMAIVSTPVGRKTAGNSGLLKIQPNGVIKNLWDKMDENVHSICLVKDGVLVGSGEQGRLYKIANDKKRTLLLKLSESQIVSLLKKPTGEIWLGASNLSAVYKLNSKFEKSGTYISPVIDAVSKTKWGTIQWEEKLNPGDKVQFYTRTGNTKKPNSTWNSWKKASGGKNPGIIKSKEARFMQWKVELKSKKPQTSPEIKKIKVSYLRLNLPPEISSITVHPIQRKSTYRQTTPMPLDYPSISVSVQPGGVDQLPKETIRPQPYRRSLTNGYRRVSWRARDENKDQLIYSLYFRFKNDKNWLLLKKDLTRSSHTWDSRSMPDGNYQLKLIASDEKSNPLNATLSAEKISDRFIIDNSAPEIKNISLNKSGADSLQVSFTVRDDLSAIKKVEFSLNAQKWNWVYPKDQVCDTKEEMFSFRIKKPQPDYRIIVIKATDKSENTGYGRVKLVKD
;
A
#
# COMPACT_ATOMS: atom_id res chain seq x y z
N MET A 1 -44.27 55.02 4.70
CA MET A 1 -44.99 53.74 4.89
C MET A 1 -44.09 52.59 4.51
N ARG A 2 -43.67 51.78 5.50
CA ARG A 2 -42.84 50.57 5.31
C ARG A 2 -43.69 49.47 4.66
N LYS A 3 -43.19 48.82 3.60
CA LYS A 3 -43.61 47.47 3.20
C LYS A 3 -42.38 46.57 3.14
N LEU A 4 -42.35 45.60 4.05
CA LEU A 4 -41.41 44.48 4.09
C LEU A 4 -41.59 43.63 2.83
N PHE A 5 -40.50 43.30 2.15
CA PHE A 5 -40.42 42.17 1.23
C PHE A 5 -39.60 41.07 1.91
N THR A 6 -40.26 40.00 2.33
CA THR A 6 -39.63 38.83 2.93
C THR A 6 -39.12 37.92 1.80
N LEU A 7 -37.80 37.85 1.61
CA LEU A 7 -37.17 36.94 0.65
C LEU A 7 -37.09 35.53 1.28
N PHE A 8 -37.87 34.58 0.78
CA PHE A 8 -37.79 33.17 1.19
C PHE A 8 -36.57 32.53 0.49
N LEU A 9 -35.50 32.28 1.25
CA LEU A 9 -34.32 31.56 0.76
C LEU A 9 -34.62 30.06 0.76
N ILE A 10 -34.97 29.49 -0.40
CA ILE A 10 -35.09 28.04 -0.58
C ILE A 10 -33.67 27.46 -0.64
N ILE A 11 -33.20 26.88 0.48
CA ILE A 11 -31.98 26.07 0.50
C ILE A 11 -32.30 24.74 -0.17
N ILE A 12 -32.06 24.65 -1.48
CA ILE A 12 -32.02 23.38 -2.20
C ILE A 12 -30.75 22.65 -1.76
N SER A 13 -30.91 21.70 -0.84
CA SER A 13 -29.85 20.76 -0.48
C SER A 13 -29.66 19.81 -1.68
N ALA A 14 -28.70 20.14 -2.54
CA ALA A 14 -28.26 19.28 -3.64
C ALA A 14 -27.71 17.97 -3.05
N SER A 15 -28.55 16.94 -3.02
CA SER A 15 -28.14 15.58 -2.73
C SER A 15 -27.31 15.12 -3.92
N ASN A 16 -26.00 14.98 -3.74
CA ASN A 16 -25.12 14.45 -4.78
C ASN A 16 -25.54 13.01 -5.11
N ILE A 17 -26.25 12.83 -6.23
CA ILE A 17 -26.54 11.52 -6.83
C ILE A 17 -25.24 11.07 -7.50
N LEU A 18 -24.48 10.18 -6.86
CA LEU A 18 -23.25 9.61 -7.41
C LEU A 18 -23.62 8.45 -8.34
N ALA A 19 -24.04 8.77 -9.57
CA ALA A 19 -24.14 7.80 -10.66
C ALA A 19 -22.78 7.11 -10.91
N SER A 20 -22.77 5.97 -11.60
CA SER A 20 -21.60 5.17 -11.97
C SER A 20 -20.79 5.91 -13.03
N LEU A 21 -20.07 6.93 -12.57
CA LEU A 21 -19.28 7.79 -13.42
C LEU A 21 -18.13 6.99 -14.06
N PRO A 22 -17.75 7.32 -15.31
CA PRO A 22 -16.55 6.77 -15.93
C PRO A 22 -15.35 6.86 -14.99
N THR A 23 -14.63 5.76 -14.85
CA THR A 23 -13.39 5.71 -14.06
C THR A 23 -12.22 6.20 -14.93
N ILE A 24 -11.31 6.98 -14.34
CA ILE A 24 -10.13 7.50 -15.01
C ILE A 24 -8.87 6.98 -14.32
N LYS A 25 -8.07 6.18 -15.04
CA LYS A 25 -6.71 5.81 -14.61
C LYS A 25 -5.73 6.87 -15.09
N ASN A 26 -5.02 7.50 -14.15
CA ASN A 26 -4.05 8.56 -14.42
C ASN A 26 -2.60 8.04 -14.32
N TYR A 27 -1.74 8.50 -15.22
CA TYR A 27 -0.30 8.30 -15.23
C TYR A 27 0.38 9.67 -15.31
N SER A 28 0.90 10.15 -14.18
CA SER A 28 1.39 11.52 -14.03
C SER A 28 2.71 11.64 -13.26
N LYS A 29 3.25 10.51 -12.79
CA LYS A 29 4.50 10.44 -12.04
C LYS A 29 5.30 9.23 -12.49
N GLN A 30 6.61 9.24 -12.26
CA GLN A 30 7.49 8.12 -12.60
C GLN A 30 7.00 6.79 -12.03
N LYS A 31 6.52 6.77 -10.78
CA LYS A 31 6.00 5.57 -10.12
C LYS A 31 4.83 4.90 -10.86
N ASP A 32 4.07 5.66 -11.66
CA ASP A 32 2.94 5.13 -12.42
C ASP A 32 3.43 4.39 -13.69
N LEU A 33 4.67 4.65 -14.10
CA LEU A 33 5.23 4.27 -15.40
C LEU A 33 6.49 3.38 -15.30
N ILE A 34 7.20 3.39 -14.17
CA ILE A 34 8.52 2.74 -14.04
C ILE A 34 8.45 1.20 -14.14
N ASP A 35 7.29 0.62 -13.87
CA ASP A 35 7.03 -0.81 -14.01
C ASP A 35 6.58 -1.20 -15.43
N GLY A 36 6.43 -0.21 -16.32
CA GLY A 36 6.18 -0.45 -17.74
C GLY A 36 7.44 -0.89 -18.47
N ASP A 37 7.24 -1.44 -19.67
CA ASP A 37 8.33 -1.81 -20.56
C ASP A 37 8.72 -0.60 -21.41
N ALA A 38 9.94 -0.11 -21.22
CA ALA A 38 10.46 1.09 -21.84
C ALA A 38 11.63 0.73 -22.76
N GLU A 39 11.34 0.60 -24.05
CA GLU A 39 12.35 0.36 -25.07
C GLU A 39 12.75 1.69 -25.70
N LYS A 40 13.98 2.14 -25.45
CA LYS A 40 14.51 3.43 -25.97
C LYS A 40 13.71 4.66 -25.52
N ILE A 41 13.14 4.59 -24.32
CA ILE A 41 12.33 5.65 -23.71
C ILE A 41 12.93 6.02 -22.35
N SER A 42 13.11 7.32 -22.13
CA SER A 42 13.38 7.91 -20.81
C SER A 42 12.07 8.21 -20.06
N ILE A 43 12.12 8.11 -18.74
CA ILE A 43 10.98 8.39 -17.84
C ILE A 43 11.41 9.39 -16.77
N SER A 44 10.90 10.61 -16.81
CA SER A 44 11.17 11.62 -15.77
C SER A 44 10.42 11.33 -14.46
N SER A 45 10.93 11.86 -13.35
CA SER A 45 10.27 11.89 -12.03
C SER A 45 8.83 12.43 -12.10
N THR A 46 8.57 13.38 -12.99
CA THR A 46 7.25 14.00 -13.25
C THR A 46 6.40 13.26 -14.28
N GLY A 47 6.79 12.03 -14.65
CA GLY A 47 6.02 11.17 -15.56
C GLY A 47 6.03 11.62 -17.02
N ILE A 48 7.09 12.32 -17.45
CA ILE A 48 7.33 12.64 -18.86
C ILE A 48 8.02 11.44 -19.51
N LEU A 49 7.45 10.94 -20.61
CA LEU A 49 8.05 9.99 -21.52
C LEU A 49 8.72 10.75 -22.66
N SER A 50 9.98 10.42 -22.95
CA SER A 50 10.74 10.94 -24.09
C SER A 50 11.62 9.84 -24.67
N LEU A 51 12.17 10.02 -25.87
CA LEU A 51 13.21 9.15 -26.42
C LEU A 51 14.43 9.15 -25.49
N SER A 52 15.06 8.00 -25.33
CA SER A 52 16.28 7.87 -24.55
C SER A 52 17.49 8.43 -25.30
N PRO A 53 18.57 8.81 -24.60
CA PRO A 53 19.87 8.96 -25.23
C PRO A 53 20.25 7.66 -25.96
N GLN A 54 20.97 7.78 -27.08
CA GLN A 54 21.53 6.63 -27.78
C GLN A 54 22.63 6.02 -26.94
N VAL A 55 22.68 4.70 -26.91
CA VAL A 55 23.75 3.93 -26.28
C VAL A 55 24.26 2.90 -27.27
N LYS A 56 25.57 2.87 -27.47
CA LYS A 56 26.21 1.94 -28.41
C LYS A 56 27.01 0.91 -27.62
N LYS A 57 26.69 -0.38 -27.79
CA LYS A 57 27.53 -1.48 -27.29
C LYS A 57 28.82 -1.50 -28.12
N ILE A 58 29.97 -1.42 -27.45
CA ILE A 58 31.30 -1.41 -28.08
C ILE A 58 32.00 -2.75 -27.82
N PHE A 59 31.82 -3.31 -26.64
CA PHE A 59 32.29 -4.65 -26.27
C PHE A 59 31.13 -5.47 -25.75
N ASP A 60 31.05 -6.72 -26.21
CA ASP A 60 30.14 -7.75 -25.74
C ASP A 60 31.00 -8.97 -25.38
N GLY A 61 31.11 -9.25 -24.10
CA GLY A 61 31.93 -10.32 -23.55
C GLY A 61 31.09 -11.32 -22.77
N ASN A 62 31.62 -12.54 -22.64
CA ASN A 62 30.97 -13.61 -21.89
C ASN A 62 31.53 -13.74 -20.46
N GLN A 63 32.30 -12.76 -19.99
CA GLN A 63 32.77 -12.74 -18.60
C GLN A 63 31.60 -12.35 -17.68
N PRO A 64 31.55 -12.85 -16.43
CA PRO A 64 30.47 -12.50 -15.51
C PRO A 64 30.52 -11.03 -15.08
N PHE A 65 31.71 -10.43 -15.00
CA PHE A 65 31.90 -9.09 -14.43
C PHE A 65 32.78 -8.18 -15.28
N ILE A 66 32.40 -6.90 -15.34
CA ILE A 66 33.31 -5.77 -15.49
C ILE A 66 33.50 -5.17 -14.10
N TRP A 67 34.73 -5.07 -13.60
CA TRP A 67 34.99 -4.47 -12.28
C TRP A 67 35.27 -2.98 -12.37
N ASP A 68 36.05 -2.57 -13.37
CA ASP A 68 36.54 -1.20 -13.47
C ASP A 68 36.79 -0.77 -14.92
N LEU A 69 36.73 0.54 -15.15
CA LEU A 69 36.97 1.21 -16.42
C LEU A 69 37.90 2.40 -16.22
N VAL A 70 39.00 2.44 -16.97
CA VAL A 70 39.90 3.62 -17.04
C VAL A 70 40.17 4.03 -18.47
N ALA A 71 40.52 5.30 -18.67
CA ALA A 71 40.90 5.81 -19.99
C ALA A 71 42.22 6.56 -19.94
N ASP A 72 43.03 6.40 -20.98
CA ASP A 72 44.25 7.18 -21.15
C ASP A 72 43.99 8.51 -21.90
N SER A 73 45.00 9.38 -21.90
CA SER A 73 44.95 10.67 -22.62
C SER A 73 44.91 10.52 -24.14
N LYS A 74 45.25 9.35 -24.68
CA LYS A 74 45.19 9.02 -26.11
C LYS A 74 43.79 8.57 -26.55
N GLY A 75 42.85 8.45 -25.61
CA GLY A 75 41.46 8.09 -25.87
C GLY A 75 41.18 6.58 -25.81
N ASN A 76 42.18 5.74 -25.51
CA ASN A 76 41.96 4.32 -25.28
C ASN A 76 41.21 4.14 -23.96
N LEU A 77 40.35 3.13 -23.91
CA LEU A 77 39.64 2.68 -22.72
C LEU A 77 40.14 1.29 -22.36
N PHE A 78 40.29 1.01 -21.08
CA PHE A 78 40.65 -0.29 -20.56
C PHE A 78 39.56 -0.75 -19.60
N ALA A 79 39.19 -2.03 -19.71
CA ALA A 79 38.18 -2.65 -18.86
C ALA A 79 38.78 -3.84 -18.11
N ALA A 80 38.53 -3.86 -16.81
CA ALA A 80 38.89 -4.92 -15.89
C ALA A 80 37.76 -5.96 -15.85
N THR A 81 38.08 -7.24 -16.04
CA THR A 81 37.07 -8.31 -16.01
C THR A 81 37.28 -9.27 -14.84
N GLY A 82 36.18 -9.84 -14.34
CA GLY A 82 36.18 -10.94 -13.36
C GLY A 82 36.05 -12.31 -14.02
N ASP A 83 36.41 -13.37 -13.27
CA ASP A 83 36.46 -14.78 -13.68
C ASP A 83 37.19 -15.02 -15.02
N GLY A 84 38.50 -15.29 -14.91
CA GLY A 84 39.44 -15.34 -16.04
C GLY A 84 40.18 -14.02 -16.29
N ALA A 85 40.21 -13.09 -15.32
CA ALA A 85 41.02 -11.86 -15.25
C ALA A 85 41.63 -11.39 -16.58
N LYS A 86 40.84 -10.74 -17.45
CA LYS A 86 41.35 -10.08 -18.65
C LYS A 86 41.36 -8.57 -18.48
N VAL A 87 42.36 -7.94 -19.10
CA VAL A 87 42.34 -6.51 -19.39
C VAL A 87 42.00 -6.32 -20.86
N ILE A 88 40.80 -5.80 -21.09
CA ILE A 88 40.31 -5.51 -22.43
C ILE A 88 40.64 -4.07 -22.77
N ARG A 89 41.31 -3.85 -23.90
CA ARG A 89 41.58 -2.54 -24.47
C ARG A 89 40.58 -2.24 -25.58
N ILE A 90 39.97 -1.07 -25.51
CA ILE A 90 39.17 -0.47 -26.58
C ILE A 90 39.92 0.78 -27.03
N THR A 91 40.50 0.74 -28.22
CA THR A 91 41.29 1.85 -28.75
C THR A 91 40.41 3.06 -29.08
N ALA A 92 41.03 4.24 -29.30
CA ALA A 92 40.30 5.46 -29.68
C ALA A 92 39.45 5.30 -30.96
N ASN A 93 39.86 4.43 -31.91
CA ASN A 93 39.09 4.10 -33.11
C ASN A 93 38.06 2.97 -32.92
N GLY A 94 37.93 2.42 -31.71
CA GLY A 94 36.93 1.41 -31.34
C GLY A 94 37.34 -0.04 -31.60
N LYS A 95 38.61 -0.32 -31.90
CA LYS A 95 39.13 -1.68 -31.98
C LYS A 95 39.20 -2.27 -30.57
N VAL A 96 38.79 -3.53 -30.42
CA VAL A 96 38.78 -4.24 -29.14
C VAL A 96 39.77 -5.38 -29.16
N ASP A 97 40.68 -5.42 -28.18
CA ASP A 97 41.65 -6.50 -28.00
C ASP A 97 41.89 -6.80 -26.52
N SER A 98 42.24 -8.05 -26.19
CA SER A 98 42.72 -8.42 -24.85
C SER A 98 44.23 -8.23 -24.79
N ILE A 99 44.72 -7.43 -23.83
CA ILE A 99 46.15 -7.12 -23.72
C ILE A 99 46.86 -7.89 -22.59
N ALA A 100 46.08 -8.45 -21.67
CA ALA A 100 46.59 -9.37 -20.64
C ALA A 100 45.50 -10.33 -20.17
N HIS A 101 45.93 -11.45 -19.60
CA HIS A 101 45.10 -12.47 -19.00
C HIS A 101 45.85 -13.14 -17.83
N TRP A 102 45.15 -13.41 -16.73
CA TRP A 102 45.63 -14.21 -15.62
C TRP A 102 44.63 -15.33 -15.32
N SER A 103 45.13 -16.53 -15.04
CA SER A 103 44.31 -17.68 -14.63
C SER A 103 44.02 -17.63 -13.14
N ASP A 104 42.86 -18.14 -12.72
CA ASP A 104 42.45 -18.26 -11.31
C ASP A 104 42.53 -16.95 -10.50
N SER A 105 42.23 -15.83 -11.15
CA SER A 105 42.34 -14.48 -10.59
C SER A 105 41.26 -13.55 -11.14
N GLU A 106 41.14 -12.37 -10.55
CA GLU A 106 40.31 -11.26 -11.02
C GLU A 106 41.10 -9.95 -11.12
N VAL A 107 40.78 -9.12 -12.11
CA VAL A 107 41.29 -7.75 -12.20
C VAL A 107 40.27 -6.83 -11.54
N TYR A 108 40.50 -6.42 -10.30
CA TYR A 108 39.54 -5.62 -9.54
C TYR A 108 39.64 -4.12 -9.81
N ALA A 109 40.86 -3.62 -10.04
CA ALA A 109 41.10 -2.19 -10.22
C ALA A 109 42.12 -1.94 -11.32
N LEU A 110 41.90 -0.85 -12.06
CA LEU A 110 42.83 -0.33 -13.04
C LEU A 110 43.18 1.12 -12.70
N ALA A 111 44.37 1.55 -13.10
CA ALA A 111 44.77 2.94 -12.97
C ALA A 111 45.69 3.35 -14.13
N ILE A 112 45.61 4.62 -14.51
CA ILE A 112 46.55 5.25 -15.44
C ILE A 112 47.38 6.25 -14.64
N ASP A 113 48.71 6.14 -14.68
CA ASP A 113 49.58 7.12 -14.05
C ASP A 113 49.64 8.43 -14.88
N ASN A 114 50.29 9.47 -14.35
CA ASN A 114 50.40 10.75 -15.06
C ASN A 114 51.26 10.67 -16.34
N ASN A 115 52.01 9.58 -16.54
CA ASN A 115 52.79 9.32 -17.75
C ASN A 115 51.99 8.51 -18.81
N GLY A 116 50.77 8.09 -18.47
CA GLY A 116 49.91 7.30 -19.36
C GLY A 116 50.20 5.80 -19.34
N LEU A 117 50.90 5.28 -18.34
CA LEU A 117 51.10 3.84 -18.16
C LEU A 117 49.91 3.23 -17.41
N LEU A 118 49.46 2.06 -17.87
CA LEU A 118 48.37 1.31 -17.25
C LEU A 118 48.90 0.42 -16.13
N TYR A 119 48.14 0.35 -15.05
CA TYR A 119 48.36 -0.55 -13.92
C TYR A 119 47.11 -1.39 -13.70
N ALA A 120 47.31 -2.66 -13.33
CA ALA A 120 46.23 -3.59 -13.02
C ALA A 120 46.46 -4.26 -11.67
N ALA A 121 45.43 -4.22 -10.82
CA ALA A 121 45.41 -4.87 -9.52
C ALA A 121 44.76 -6.25 -9.61
N ILE A 122 45.49 -7.28 -9.20
CA ILE A 122 45.08 -8.68 -9.29
C ILE A 122 44.87 -9.24 -7.89
N SER A 123 43.71 -9.87 -7.68
CA SER A 123 43.36 -10.58 -6.45
C SER A 123 42.94 -12.03 -6.80
N PRO A 124 43.17 -13.03 -5.93
CA PRO A 124 43.48 -12.94 -4.50
C PRO A 124 44.98 -12.76 -4.12
N ASP A 125 45.88 -12.52 -5.05
CA ASP A 125 47.34 -12.51 -4.76
C ASP A 125 47.93 -11.18 -4.29
N GLY A 126 47.15 -10.09 -4.37
CA GLY A 126 47.63 -8.75 -3.99
C GLY A 126 48.80 -8.27 -4.87
N LYS A 127 48.79 -8.63 -6.15
CA LYS A 127 49.82 -8.26 -7.14
C LYS A 127 49.34 -7.08 -7.98
N ILE A 128 50.27 -6.19 -8.29
CA ILE A 128 50.05 -5.04 -9.15
C ILE A 128 50.99 -5.16 -10.34
N TYR A 129 50.42 -5.15 -11.54
CA TYR A 129 51.19 -5.18 -12.79
C TYR A 129 51.18 -3.81 -13.45
N ARG A 130 52.34 -3.34 -13.90
CA ARG A 130 52.51 -2.16 -14.75
C ARG A 130 52.67 -2.60 -16.20
N PHE A 131 51.94 -1.97 -17.10
CA PHE A 131 52.05 -2.24 -18.54
C PHE A 131 53.14 -1.36 -19.15
N ASN A 132 54.13 -1.99 -19.79
CA ASN A 132 55.19 -1.27 -20.47
C ASN A 132 54.70 -0.64 -21.80
N LYS A 133 55.61 0.03 -22.52
CA LYS A 133 55.30 0.68 -23.81
C LYS A 133 54.73 -0.29 -24.87
N ASN A 134 55.04 -1.58 -24.77
CA ASN A 134 54.53 -2.64 -25.65
C ASN A 134 53.26 -3.30 -25.10
N GLN A 135 52.68 -2.75 -24.02
CA GLN A 135 51.49 -3.25 -23.34
C GLN A 135 51.62 -4.67 -22.83
N LYS A 136 52.85 -5.06 -22.47
CA LYS A 136 53.08 -6.29 -21.71
C LYS A 136 53.06 -5.95 -20.21
N PRO A 137 52.36 -6.75 -19.39
CA PRO A 137 52.34 -6.55 -17.94
C PRO A 137 53.67 -7.01 -17.31
N GLU A 138 54.23 -6.18 -16.43
CA GLU A 138 55.41 -6.46 -15.61
C GLU A 138 55.03 -6.29 -14.15
N LEU A 139 55.52 -7.17 -13.26
CA LEU A 139 55.22 -7.07 -11.83
C LEU A 139 55.81 -5.75 -11.29
N PHE A 140 54.95 -4.90 -10.74
CA PHE A 140 55.34 -3.62 -10.16
C PHE A 140 55.46 -3.72 -8.63
N ALA A 141 54.48 -4.35 -7.98
CA ALA A 141 54.50 -4.56 -6.54
C ALA A 141 53.64 -5.77 -6.12
N GLU A 142 53.98 -6.33 -4.96
CA GLU A 142 53.19 -7.36 -4.28
C GLU A 142 53.00 -6.94 -2.82
N LEU A 143 51.74 -6.86 -2.37
CA LEU A 143 51.38 -6.37 -1.04
C LEU A 143 51.13 -7.49 -0.02
N LYS A 144 51.17 -8.76 -0.44
CA LYS A 144 50.84 -9.94 0.40
C LYS A 144 49.50 -9.78 1.13
N THR A 145 48.53 -9.22 0.44
CA THR A 145 47.15 -9.06 0.88
C THR A 145 46.24 -9.79 -0.09
N LYS A 146 45.09 -10.28 0.39
CA LYS A 146 44.20 -11.03 -0.48
C LYS A 146 43.52 -10.14 -1.51
N TYR A 147 43.02 -8.98 -1.09
CA TYR A 147 42.24 -8.11 -1.96
C TYR A 147 42.91 -6.76 -2.15
N ILE A 148 43.00 -6.34 -3.41
CA ILE A 148 43.24 -4.94 -3.79
C ILE A 148 41.97 -4.43 -4.45
N TRP A 149 41.37 -3.41 -3.84
CA TRP A 149 40.06 -2.90 -4.23
C TRP A 149 40.12 -1.68 -5.14
N ASP A 150 41.14 -0.85 -4.97
CA ASP A 150 41.28 0.40 -5.71
C ASP A 150 42.75 0.83 -5.78
N ILE A 151 43.11 1.49 -6.87
CA ILE A 151 44.44 2.06 -7.11
C ILE A 151 44.29 3.45 -7.70
N ILE A 152 44.93 4.44 -7.09
CA ILE A 152 45.01 5.80 -7.65
C ILE A 152 46.42 6.37 -7.54
N PHE A 153 46.75 7.36 -8.38
CA PHE A 153 48.03 8.05 -8.35
C PHE A 153 47.90 9.48 -7.83
N ASP A 154 48.90 9.95 -7.10
CA ASP A 154 49.05 11.39 -6.82
C ASP A 154 49.75 12.13 -7.97
N ALA A 155 49.84 13.46 -7.88
CA ALA A 155 50.51 14.31 -8.88
C ALA A 155 52.02 14.04 -9.02
N LYS A 156 52.64 13.31 -8.09
CA LYS A 156 54.07 12.91 -8.13
C LYS A 156 54.24 11.46 -8.63
N ASN A 157 53.18 10.82 -9.12
CA ASN A 157 53.15 9.41 -9.51
C ASN A 157 53.43 8.41 -8.37
N ASN A 158 53.17 8.78 -7.11
CA ASN A 158 53.07 7.75 -6.08
C ASN A 158 51.72 7.03 -6.22
N CYS A 159 51.76 5.71 -6.17
CA CYS A 159 50.60 4.82 -6.25
C CYS A 159 50.03 4.57 -4.85
N TYR A 160 48.74 4.82 -4.65
CA TYR A 160 48.01 4.55 -3.42
C TYR A 160 47.05 3.39 -3.66
N VAL A 161 47.11 2.40 -2.77
CA VAL A 161 46.43 1.11 -2.97
C VAL A 161 45.54 0.81 -1.78
N ALA A 162 44.24 0.70 -2.02
CA ALA A 162 43.25 0.28 -1.03
C ALA A 162 43.17 -1.25 -0.95
N THR A 163 43.23 -1.79 0.26
CA THR A 163 43.33 -3.24 0.46
C THR A 163 42.20 -3.80 1.34
N GLY A 164 41.88 -5.07 1.09
CA GLY A 164 41.04 -5.90 1.96
C GLY A 164 41.83 -6.79 2.91
N ASP A 165 41.13 -7.40 3.86
CA ASP A 165 41.61 -8.13 5.05
C ASP A 165 42.47 -7.31 6.03
N SER A 166 43.32 -6.42 5.50
CA SER A 166 44.17 -5.55 6.29
C SER A 166 43.58 -4.16 6.50
N GLY A 167 42.58 -3.71 5.75
CA GLY A 167 42.02 -2.35 5.89
C GLY A 167 43.06 -1.23 5.86
N ALA A 168 44.14 -1.43 5.09
CA ALA A 168 45.25 -0.51 4.96
C ALA A 168 45.26 0.16 3.59
N ILE A 169 45.87 1.33 3.54
CA ILE A 169 46.26 2.02 2.31
C ILE A 169 47.78 2.00 2.23
N TYR A 170 48.32 1.39 1.18
CA TYR A 170 49.74 1.42 0.90
C TYR A 170 50.07 2.56 -0.05
N LYS A 171 51.21 3.21 0.18
CA LYS A 171 51.84 4.13 -0.77
C LYS A 171 53.07 3.44 -1.37
N ILE A 172 53.13 3.41 -2.70
CA ILE A 172 54.19 2.78 -3.48
C ILE A 172 54.81 3.86 -4.37
N ASP A 173 56.13 4.03 -4.28
CA ASP A 173 56.85 4.97 -5.15
C ASP A 173 57.11 4.36 -6.54
N ALA A 174 57.73 5.15 -7.44
CA ALA A 174 58.00 4.73 -8.82
C ALA A 174 58.94 3.51 -8.94
N ASP A 175 59.75 3.25 -7.92
CA ASP A 175 60.68 2.10 -7.84
C ASP A 175 60.00 0.85 -7.27
N GLY A 176 58.72 0.93 -6.91
CA GLY A 176 57.95 -0.18 -6.33
C GLY A 176 58.14 -0.33 -4.82
N LYS A 177 58.82 0.61 -4.14
CA LYS A 177 59.00 0.56 -2.70
C LYS A 177 57.69 0.96 -2.02
N LYS A 178 57.14 0.01 -1.25
CA LYS A 178 55.86 0.13 -0.54
C LYS A 178 56.04 0.53 0.91
N THR A 179 55.17 1.41 1.39
CA THR A 179 55.03 1.81 2.79
C THR A 179 53.54 1.87 3.16
N THR A 180 53.20 1.59 4.42
CA THR A 180 51.83 1.79 4.89
C THR A 180 51.60 3.29 5.09
N PHE A 181 50.67 3.85 4.33
CA PHE A 181 50.31 5.27 4.41
C PHE A 181 49.23 5.53 5.45
N PHE A 182 48.25 4.64 5.53
CA PHE A 182 47.16 4.70 6.49
C PHE A 182 46.71 3.29 6.86
N LYS A 183 46.27 3.10 8.09
CA LYS A 183 45.70 1.86 8.60
C LYS A 183 44.44 2.18 9.37
N SER A 184 43.33 1.54 9.01
CA SER A 184 42.06 1.64 9.72
C SER A 184 41.85 0.43 10.65
N ASP A 185 40.88 0.56 11.55
CA ASP A 185 40.36 -0.56 12.35
C ASP A 185 39.33 -1.41 11.58
N GLU A 186 38.93 -0.96 10.39
CA GLU A 186 38.09 -1.72 9.48
C GLU A 186 38.91 -2.81 8.77
N THR A 187 38.25 -3.85 8.27
CA THR A 187 38.94 -4.93 7.56
C THR A 187 39.20 -4.59 6.08
N HIS A 188 38.49 -3.59 5.56
CA HIS A 188 38.46 -3.29 4.13
C HIS A 188 38.41 -1.79 3.89
N ILE A 189 39.33 -1.30 3.05
CA ILE A 189 39.19 -0.03 2.36
C ILE A 189 38.77 -0.35 0.92
N ARG A 190 37.63 0.17 0.49
CA ARG A 190 36.92 -0.23 -0.73
C ARG A 190 37.13 0.69 -1.92
N CYS A 191 37.27 1.99 -1.68
CA CYS A 191 37.48 2.96 -2.74
C CYS A 191 38.32 4.13 -2.24
N LEU A 192 38.98 4.81 -3.16
CA LEU A 192 39.82 5.98 -2.95
C LEU A 192 39.40 7.13 -3.86
N SER A 193 39.58 8.36 -3.40
CA SER A 193 39.39 9.55 -4.21
C SER A 193 40.21 10.72 -3.67
N TRP A 194 40.67 11.61 -4.54
CA TRP A 194 41.31 12.86 -4.09
C TRP A 194 40.28 13.95 -3.90
N ASP A 195 40.36 14.71 -2.80
CA ASP A 195 39.66 15.97 -2.68
C ASP A 195 40.47 17.15 -3.29
N HIS A 196 39.88 18.35 -3.32
CA HIS A 196 40.53 19.55 -3.89
C HIS A 196 41.66 20.09 -3.02
N GLU A 197 41.73 19.70 -1.75
CA GLU A 197 42.79 20.05 -0.79
C GLU A 197 43.95 19.04 -0.81
N LYS A 198 43.88 18.03 -1.69
CA LYS A 198 44.86 16.94 -1.83
C LYS A 198 44.88 15.98 -0.64
N ASN A 199 43.82 15.92 0.15
CA ASN A 199 43.61 14.82 1.08
C ASN A 199 43.07 13.60 0.32
N LEU A 200 43.44 12.42 0.80
CA LEU A 200 42.94 11.15 0.29
C LEU A 200 41.65 10.79 1.02
N LEU A 201 40.54 10.76 0.29
CA LEU A 201 39.28 10.20 0.76
C LEU A 201 39.30 8.69 0.59
N ALA A 202 38.77 7.97 1.58
CA ALA A 202 38.68 6.52 1.54
C ALA A 202 37.34 6.01 2.10
N GLY A 203 36.69 5.10 1.38
CA GLY A 203 35.49 4.42 1.85
C GLY A 203 35.81 3.05 2.46
N SER A 204 35.17 2.68 3.58
CA SER A 204 35.37 1.36 4.21
C SER A 204 34.20 0.39 4.00
N PHE A 205 34.42 -0.87 4.40
CA PHE A 205 33.39 -1.90 4.54
C PHE A 205 33.38 -2.47 5.96
N LYS A 206 32.17 -2.82 6.43
CA LYS A 206 31.71 -3.29 7.74
C LYS A 206 30.98 -2.20 8.56
N ILE A 207 31.59 -1.04 8.79
CA ILE A 207 30.92 0.09 9.47
C ILE A 207 30.51 1.18 8.47
N GLY A 208 31.20 1.27 7.34
CA GLY A 208 30.90 2.18 6.24
C GLY A 208 31.35 3.61 6.49
N TYR A 209 32.58 3.77 6.98
CA TYR A 209 33.20 5.08 7.16
C TYR A 209 33.61 5.71 5.83
N ILE A 210 33.55 7.04 5.81
CA ILE A 210 34.32 7.86 4.88
C ILE A 210 35.42 8.53 5.69
N PHE A 211 36.66 8.22 5.35
CA PHE A 211 37.84 8.87 5.90
C PHE A 211 38.28 10.04 5.01
N SER A 212 38.85 11.07 5.63
CA SER A 212 39.73 12.03 4.96
C SER A 212 41.11 11.95 5.58
N ILE A 213 42.12 11.69 4.76
CA ILE A 213 43.49 11.40 5.18
C ILE A 213 44.41 12.45 4.59
N ASN A 214 45.04 13.22 5.46
CA ASN A 214 45.94 14.29 5.03
C ASN A 214 47.24 13.73 4.42
N PRO A 215 48.07 14.55 3.76
CA PRO A 215 49.33 14.10 3.16
C PRO A 215 50.35 13.50 4.13
N SER A 216 50.20 13.69 5.45
CA SER A 216 51.06 13.04 6.46
C SER A 216 50.57 11.66 6.89
N GLY A 217 49.47 11.15 6.30
CA GLY A 217 48.88 9.84 6.63
C GLY A 217 47.94 9.86 7.83
N LYS A 218 47.62 11.05 8.39
CA LYS A 218 46.67 11.18 9.50
C LYS A 218 45.24 11.24 8.96
N GLY A 219 44.45 10.21 9.26
CA GLY A 219 43.04 10.11 8.89
C GLY A 219 42.08 10.63 9.97
N ILE A 220 40.98 11.23 9.53
CA ILE A 220 39.79 11.51 10.34
C ILE A 220 38.56 10.89 9.67
N ILE A 221 37.55 10.51 10.45
CA ILE A 221 36.26 10.08 9.90
C ILE A 221 35.45 11.35 9.60
N VAL A 222 35.12 11.56 8.33
CA VAL A 222 34.23 12.66 7.91
C VAL A 222 32.76 12.25 7.92
N TYR A 223 32.48 10.95 7.84
CA TYR A 223 31.12 10.43 7.97
C TYR A 223 31.09 8.97 8.47
N ASP A 224 30.22 8.72 9.45
CA ASP A 224 29.80 7.39 9.93
C ASP A 224 28.46 7.05 9.29
N SER A 225 28.49 6.14 8.31
CA SER A 225 27.31 5.82 7.51
C SER A 225 26.35 4.88 8.22
N ASN A 226 25.05 5.00 7.92
CA ASN A 226 24.06 3.97 8.27
C ASN A 226 24.06 2.78 7.29
N PHE A 227 25.12 2.65 6.50
CA PHE A 227 25.35 1.60 5.53
C PHE A 227 26.67 0.92 5.88
N GLU A 228 26.80 -0.38 5.66
CA GLU A 228 28.02 -1.14 6.02
C GLU A 228 29.18 -0.85 5.08
N GLU A 229 28.91 -0.40 3.85
CA GLU A 229 29.94 -0.21 2.83
C GLU A 229 29.83 1.14 2.13
N ILE A 230 30.99 1.74 1.84
CA ILE A 230 31.15 2.84 0.89
C ILE A 230 31.98 2.34 -0.30
N SER A 231 31.33 2.09 -1.44
CA SER A 231 31.92 1.39 -2.59
C SER A 231 32.48 2.33 -3.67
N GLN A 232 32.06 3.60 -3.70
CA GLN A 232 32.60 4.59 -4.62
C GLN A 232 32.48 6.00 -4.04
N ILE A 233 33.48 6.85 -4.29
CA ILE A 233 33.50 8.28 -3.90
C ILE A 233 33.87 9.15 -5.10
N GLN A 234 33.16 10.28 -5.29
CA GLN A 234 33.55 11.35 -6.20
C GLN A 234 33.31 12.73 -5.56
N THR A 235 34.17 13.71 -5.85
CA THR A 235 34.08 15.06 -5.28
C THR A 235 33.89 16.13 -6.35
N THR A 236 33.03 17.11 -6.07
CA THR A 236 32.93 18.34 -6.88
C THR A 236 33.91 19.40 -6.41
N PHE A 237 34.20 20.41 -7.26
CA PHE A 237 35.17 21.50 -7.00
C PHE A 237 34.88 22.30 -5.73
N ASP A 238 33.62 22.37 -5.31
CA ASP A 238 33.21 23.02 -4.07
C ASP A 238 33.45 22.18 -2.80
N GLY A 239 34.04 20.98 -2.93
CA GLY A 239 34.29 20.06 -1.81
C GLY A 239 33.11 19.16 -1.44
N THR A 240 31.99 19.19 -2.19
CA THR A 240 30.89 18.25 -1.94
C THR A 240 31.29 16.83 -2.33
N ILE A 241 31.08 15.87 -1.43
CA ILE A 241 31.33 14.45 -1.64
C ILE A 241 30.03 13.76 -2.08
N TYR A 242 30.11 12.96 -3.14
CA TYR A 242 29.09 11.99 -3.52
C TYR A 242 29.63 10.59 -3.29
N ALA A 243 28.87 9.76 -2.57
CA ALA A 243 29.29 8.40 -2.23
C ALA A 243 28.18 7.39 -2.50
N VAL A 244 28.57 6.24 -3.08
CA VAL A 244 27.71 5.05 -3.17
C VAL A 244 27.86 4.28 -1.87
N ALA A 245 26.73 4.03 -1.22
CA ALA A 245 26.68 3.31 0.05
C ALA A 245 25.84 2.04 -0.10
N MET A 246 26.26 0.93 0.50
CA MET A 246 25.60 -0.38 0.35
C MET A 246 25.38 -1.07 1.71
N ASN A 247 24.41 -1.97 1.75
CA ASN A 247 23.95 -2.72 2.92
C ASN A 247 23.44 -1.80 4.05
N SER A 248 22.17 -1.40 3.98
CA SER A 248 21.56 -0.53 4.98
C SER A 248 21.48 -1.25 6.33
N THR A 249 22.15 -0.72 7.34
CA THR A 249 22.01 -1.19 8.71
C THR A 249 20.97 -0.34 9.42
N LYS A 250 19.96 -0.99 10.02
CA LYS A 250 19.25 -0.36 11.13
C LYS A 250 20.22 -0.33 12.31
N LYS A 251 21.16 0.62 12.35
CA LYS A 251 21.91 0.96 13.55
C LYS A 251 20.89 1.43 14.58
N SER A 252 20.38 0.50 15.39
CA SER A 252 19.49 0.79 16.50
C SER A 252 20.22 1.77 17.39
N SER A 253 19.65 2.95 17.63
CA SER A 253 20.17 3.88 18.64
C SER A 253 20.21 3.12 19.97
N LEU A 254 21.43 2.83 20.44
CA LEU A 254 21.69 2.18 21.72
C LEU A 254 21.13 3.07 22.84
N SER A 255 19.93 2.74 23.31
CA SER A 255 19.57 2.97 24.70
C SER A 255 20.23 1.87 25.52
N ASN A 256 21.09 2.28 26.47
CA ASN A 256 21.71 1.40 27.46
C ASN A 256 20.66 0.47 28.08
N GLN A 257 20.77 -0.82 27.79
CA GLN A 257 20.30 -1.87 28.69
C GLN A 257 21.39 -2.91 28.82
N THR A 258 22.06 -2.82 29.96
CA THR A 258 22.81 -3.88 30.60
C THR A 258 21.96 -5.14 30.70
N SER A 259 22.45 -6.26 30.16
CA SER A 259 22.26 -7.55 30.82
C SER A 259 23.31 -8.55 30.34
N ASP A 260 24.05 -9.06 31.31
CA ASP A 260 24.90 -10.24 31.23
C ASP A 260 24.15 -11.44 30.63
N LYS A 261 24.83 -12.20 29.76
CA LYS A 261 25.24 -13.57 30.09
C LYS A 261 26.10 -14.19 29.00
N SER A 262 27.17 -14.80 29.48
CA SER A 262 28.08 -15.72 28.81
C SER A 262 27.38 -16.95 28.22
N SER A 263 27.75 -17.33 26.99
CA SER A 263 27.85 -18.74 26.60
C SER A 263 28.89 -18.89 25.51
N ALA A 264 29.99 -19.54 25.87
CA ALA A 264 31.00 -20.01 24.93
C ALA A 264 30.40 -21.10 24.03
N MET A 265 30.61 -20.99 22.72
CA MET A 265 30.48 -22.11 21.79
C MET A 265 31.60 -22.01 20.77
N LYS A 266 32.62 -22.86 20.95
CA LYS A 266 33.60 -23.20 19.92
C LYS A 266 32.85 -23.95 18.82
N SER A 267 32.90 -23.44 17.59
CA SER A 267 32.60 -24.23 16.40
C SER A 267 33.56 -23.88 15.27
N THR A 268 34.26 -24.92 14.84
CA THR A 268 35.22 -25.04 13.76
C THR A 268 34.73 -24.40 12.45
N LEU A 269 35.42 -23.36 11.98
CA LEU A 269 35.19 -22.73 10.68
C LEU A 269 35.78 -23.62 9.57
N LYS A 270 34.90 -24.22 8.75
CA LYS A 270 35.23 -24.80 7.45
C LYS A 270 34.95 -23.79 6.34
N SER A 271 35.72 -23.92 5.28
CA SER A 271 36.05 -22.96 4.24
C SER A 271 35.01 -22.79 3.10
N GLU A 272 33.72 -22.62 3.40
CA GLU A 272 32.68 -22.51 2.34
C GLU A 272 31.73 -21.30 2.43
N ASP A 273 31.83 -20.42 3.42
CA ASP A 273 30.85 -19.31 3.63
C ASP A 273 31.19 -17.95 2.98
N PHE A 274 32.22 -17.83 2.13
CA PHE A 274 32.68 -16.52 1.63
C PHE A 274 32.14 -16.07 0.25
N MET A 275 31.20 -16.81 -0.35
CA MET A 275 30.48 -16.34 -1.56
C MET A 275 29.41 -15.27 -1.27
N ALA A 276 29.27 -14.82 -0.01
CA ALA A 276 28.32 -13.77 0.38
C ALA A 276 28.82 -12.32 0.19
N ILE A 277 30.02 -12.09 -0.37
CA ILE A 277 30.53 -10.73 -0.65
C ILE A 277 30.02 -10.16 -1.99
N VAL A 278 29.38 -10.98 -2.83
CA VAL A 278 28.58 -10.49 -3.96
C VAL A 278 27.13 -10.49 -3.52
N SER A 279 26.54 -9.31 -3.32
CA SER A 279 25.11 -9.18 -3.02
C SER A 279 24.27 -9.83 -4.13
N THR A 280 23.84 -11.07 -3.91
CA THR A 280 22.64 -11.64 -4.52
C THR A 280 21.78 -12.27 -3.43
N PRO A 281 20.57 -11.75 -3.24
CA PRO A 281 19.43 -12.59 -2.93
C PRO A 281 18.57 -12.61 -4.18
N VAL A 282 18.70 -13.68 -4.97
CA VAL A 282 17.58 -14.09 -5.83
C VAL A 282 16.44 -14.44 -4.87
N GLY A 283 15.45 -13.55 -4.80
CA GLY A 283 14.17 -13.85 -4.16
C GLY A 283 13.92 -13.23 -2.78
N ARG A 284 14.02 -11.90 -2.63
CA ARG A 284 13.11 -11.15 -1.73
C ARG A 284 13.10 -9.66 -2.04
N LYS A 285 11.95 -9.13 -2.47
CA LYS A 285 11.71 -7.68 -2.56
C LYS A 285 11.80 -7.06 -1.17
N THR A 286 12.93 -6.45 -0.83
CA THR A 286 13.07 -5.55 0.32
C THR A 286 13.54 -4.19 -0.20
N ALA A 287 12.94 -3.12 0.29
CA ALA A 287 13.24 -1.76 -0.16
C ALA A 287 14.63 -1.31 0.34
N GLY A 288 15.43 -0.72 -0.55
CA GLY A 288 16.60 0.12 -0.28
C GLY A 288 17.77 -0.49 0.49
N ASN A 289 18.52 -1.43 -0.10
CA ASN A 289 19.78 -1.93 0.48
C ASN A 289 21.02 -1.08 0.09
N SER A 290 20.83 0.08 -0.53
CA SER A 290 21.91 1.00 -0.92
C SER A 290 21.45 2.45 -0.92
N GLY A 291 22.39 3.38 -1.03
CA GLY A 291 22.16 4.82 -0.99
C GLY A 291 23.13 5.59 -1.88
N LEU A 292 22.71 6.79 -2.28
CA LEU A 292 23.58 7.79 -2.90
C LEU A 292 23.68 8.97 -1.94
N LEU A 293 24.76 9.03 -1.20
CA LEU A 293 25.01 10.07 -0.21
C LEU A 293 25.59 11.30 -0.90
N LYS A 294 25.08 12.48 -0.55
CA LYS A 294 25.65 13.78 -0.88
C LYS A 294 26.01 14.50 0.42
N ILE A 295 27.29 14.74 0.64
CA ILE A 295 27.85 15.33 1.86
C ILE A 295 28.45 16.69 1.46
N GLN A 296 27.82 17.76 1.93
CA GLN A 296 28.28 19.13 1.66
C GLN A 296 29.45 19.49 2.59
N PRO A 297 30.31 20.46 2.20
CA PRO A 297 31.45 20.89 3.03
C PRO A 297 31.07 21.36 4.44
N ASN A 298 29.84 21.87 4.61
CA ASN A 298 29.29 22.28 5.91
C ASN A 298 28.77 21.10 6.76
N GLY A 299 28.99 19.85 6.34
CA GLY A 299 28.54 18.64 7.04
C GLY A 299 27.10 18.22 6.75
N VAL A 300 26.35 18.95 5.92
CA VAL A 300 24.96 18.56 5.60
C VAL A 300 24.95 17.34 4.69
N ILE A 301 24.35 16.26 5.17
CA ILE A 301 24.24 14.97 4.46
C ILE A 301 22.81 14.76 3.93
N LYS A 302 22.70 14.28 2.69
CA LYS A 302 21.42 13.88 2.07
C LYS A 302 21.59 12.57 1.30
N ASN A 303 20.69 11.61 1.53
CA ASN A 303 20.55 10.44 0.65
C ASN A 303 19.65 10.79 -0.54
N LEU A 304 20.19 10.78 -1.75
CA LEU A 304 19.49 11.06 -3.01
C LEU A 304 18.81 9.81 -3.60
N TRP A 305 19.03 8.64 -3.00
CA TRP A 305 18.51 7.34 -3.44
C TRP A 305 17.64 6.63 -2.39
N ASP A 306 16.98 7.40 -1.53
CA ASP A 306 16.08 6.84 -0.53
C ASP A 306 14.77 6.32 -1.15
N LYS A 307 14.18 5.26 -0.55
CA LYS A 307 12.89 4.64 -0.93
C LYS A 307 12.82 4.15 -2.38
N MET A 308 13.93 3.65 -2.90
CA MET A 308 13.99 3.02 -4.22
C MET A 308 14.07 1.49 -4.03
N ASP A 309 13.36 0.76 -4.89
CA ASP A 309 13.36 -0.71 -4.93
C ASP A 309 14.50 -1.28 -5.81
N GLU A 310 15.58 -0.52 -5.98
CA GLU A 310 16.69 -0.83 -6.89
C GLU A 310 17.99 -0.29 -6.32
N ASN A 311 19.08 -1.07 -6.44
CA ASN A 311 20.36 -0.70 -5.83
C ASN A 311 21.21 0.23 -6.70
N VAL A 312 22.00 1.10 -6.06
CA VAL A 312 23.04 1.90 -6.73
C VAL A 312 24.34 1.12 -6.72
N HIS A 313 24.98 0.99 -7.88
CA HIS A 313 26.32 0.38 -7.99
C HIS A 313 27.40 1.37 -8.41
N SER A 314 27.05 2.36 -9.24
CA SER A 314 28.05 3.30 -9.76
C SER A 314 27.50 4.70 -9.92
N ILE A 315 28.40 5.67 -9.81
CA ILE A 315 28.11 7.08 -10.06
C ILE A 315 29.13 7.72 -10.98
N CYS A 316 28.69 8.77 -11.66
CA CYS A 316 29.57 9.64 -12.41
C CYS A 316 29.05 11.08 -12.39
N LEU A 317 29.87 12.00 -11.89
CA LEU A 317 29.57 13.42 -11.86
C LEU A 317 29.58 14.02 -13.27
N VAL A 318 28.51 14.75 -13.58
CA VAL A 318 28.34 15.48 -14.84
C VAL A 318 27.99 16.94 -14.54
N LYS A 319 28.12 17.83 -15.53
CA LYS A 319 27.95 19.28 -15.33
C LYS A 319 26.63 19.64 -14.62
N ASP A 320 25.55 18.96 -14.99
CA ASP A 320 24.19 19.28 -14.51
C ASP A 320 23.64 18.27 -13.49
N GLY A 321 24.50 17.51 -12.82
CA GLY A 321 24.09 16.57 -11.78
C GLY A 321 24.96 15.32 -11.71
N VAL A 322 24.34 14.18 -11.39
CA VAL A 322 25.02 12.89 -11.24
C VAL A 322 24.31 11.81 -12.05
N LEU A 323 25.08 11.03 -12.80
CA LEU A 323 24.62 9.80 -13.41
C LEU A 323 24.74 8.66 -12.39
N VAL A 324 23.74 7.78 -12.39
CA VAL A 324 23.65 6.67 -11.43
C VAL A 324 23.38 5.38 -12.21
N GLY A 325 24.31 4.45 -12.13
CA GLY A 325 24.17 3.08 -12.63
C GLY A 325 23.60 2.19 -11.54
N SER A 326 22.58 1.41 -11.90
CA SER A 326 21.82 0.59 -10.95
C SER A 326 22.03 -0.91 -11.15
N GLY A 327 21.70 -1.66 -10.09
CA GLY A 327 21.67 -3.12 -10.06
C GLY A 327 20.32 -3.70 -10.42
N GLU A 328 20.26 -5.02 -10.59
CA GLU A 328 19.09 -5.84 -10.91
C GLU A 328 18.38 -5.59 -12.26
N GLN A 329 18.24 -4.35 -12.71
CA GLN A 329 17.52 -4.02 -13.94
C GLN A 329 18.33 -3.27 -14.99
N GLY A 330 19.61 -3.00 -14.73
CA GLY A 330 20.53 -2.41 -15.71
C GLY A 330 20.14 -0.99 -16.14
N ARG A 331 19.62 -0.18 -15.21
CA ARG A 331 19.09 1.15 -15.53
C ARG A 331 20.12 2.24 -15.28
N LEU A 332 20.17 3.19 -16.20
CA LEU A 332 20.92 4.43 -16.04
C LEU A 332 19.97 5.57 -15.67
N TYR A 333 20.23 6.21 -14.55
CA TYR A 333 19.50 7.39 -14.10
C TYR A 333 20.35 8.65 -14.17
N LYS A 334 19.71 9.79 -14.35
CA LYS A 334 20.29 11.12 -14.08
C LYS A 334 19.53 11.75 -12.93
N ILE A 335 20.24 12.22 -11.92
CA ILE A 335 19.71 13.10 -10.88
C ILE A 335 20.29 14.49 -11.16
N ALA A 336 19.43 15.41 -11.60
CA ALA A 336 19.83 16.78 -11.85
C ALA A 336 20.13 17.53 -10.56
N ASN A 337 20.83 18.67 -10.64
CA ASN A 337 21.15 19.51 -9.49
C ASN A 337 19.91 20.00 -8.72
N ASP A 338 18.78 20.17 -9.41
CA ASP A 338 17.46 20.49 -8.82
C ASP A 338 16.75 19.26 -8.20
N LYS A 339 17.46 18.13 -8.11
CA LYS A 339 17.02 16.82 -7.61
C LYS A 339 15.98 16.12 -8.47
N LYS A 340 15.66 16.62 -9.66
CA LYS A 340 14.80 15.88 -10.60
C LYS A 340 15.56 14.66 -11.10
N ARG A 341 15.00 13.49 -10.80
CA ARG A 341 15.49 12.22 -11.30
C ARG A 341 14.82 11.88 -12.64
N THR A 342 15.57 11.28 -13.54
CA THR A 342 15.09 10.77 -14.82
C THR A 342 15.74 9.41 -15.07
N LEU A 343 14.94 8.38 -15.33
CA LEU A 343 15.44 7.14 -15.95
C LEU A 343 15.82 7.49 -17.39
N LEU A 344 17.10 7.41 -17.74
CA LEU A 344 17.57 7.73 -19.08
C LEU A 344 17.33 6.55 -20.02
N LEU A 345 17.75 5.36 -19.62
CA LEU A 345 17.67 4.14 -20.42
C LEU A 345 17.78 2.89 -19.54
N LYS A 346 17.48 1.74 -20.15
CA LYS A 346 17.67 0.41 -19.61
C LYS A 346 18.56 -0.39 -20.58
N LEU A 347 19.59 -1.05 -20.06
CA LEU A 347 20.45 -1.96 -20.83
C LEU A 347 19.88 -3.38 -20.86
N SER A 348 20.46 -4.26 -21.69
CA SER A 348 20.13 -5.69 -21.71
C SER A 348 20.67 -6.42 -20.48
N GLU A 349 21.85 -6.01 -20.02
CA GLU A 349 22.54 -6.55 -18.85
C GLU A 349 21.86 -6.03 -17.57
N SER A 350 21.86 -6.82 -16.50
CA SER A 350 21.11 -6.49 -15.29
C SER A 350 21.79 -5.48 -14.38
N GLN A 351 23.06 -5.12 -14.63
CA GLN A 351 23.84 -4.26 -13.72
C GLN A 351 24.71 -3.28 -14.48
N ILE A 352 24.73 -2.02 -14.04
CA ILE A 352 25.69 -0.99 -14.45
C ILE A 352 26.62 -0.71 -13.27
N VAL A 353 27.81 -1.30 -13.31
CA VAL A 353 28.73 -1.35 -12.17
C VAL A 353 29.90 -0.38 -12.27
N SER A 354 30.15 0.18 -13.45
CA SER A 354 31.15 1.24 -13.61
C SER A 354 30.63 2.33 -14.55
N LEU A 355 30.88 3.59 -14.18
CA LEU A 355 30.60 4.76 -14.99
C LEU A 355 31.85 5.63 -15.08
N LEU A 356 32.37 5.81 -16.28
CA LEU A 356 33.56 6.60 -16.53
C LEU A 356 33.24 7.80 -17.40
N LYS A 357 33.67 8.99 -16.95
CA LYS A 357 33.74 10.17 -17.80
C LYS A 357 35.18 10.35 -18.29
N LYS A 358 35.39 10.21 -19.61
CA LYS A 358 36.69 10.50 -20.22
C LYS A 358 37.03 12.00 -20.13
N PRO A 359 38.32 12.38 -20.23
CA PRO A 359 38.72 13.79 -20.34
C PRO A 359 38.05 14.54 -21.50
N THR A 360 37.72 13.83 -22.58
CA THR A 360 36.94 14.34 -23.73
C THR A 360 35.49 14.70 -23.40
N GLY A 361 34.99 14.32 -22.21
CA GLY A 361 33.61 14.51 -21.76
C GLY A 361 32.68 13.34 -22.11
N GLU A 362 33.17 12.33 -22.83
CA GLU A 362 32.39 11.14 -23.18
C GLU A 362 32.09 10.28 -21.95
N ILE A 363 30.87 9.74 -21.87
CA ILE A 363 30.46 8.84 -20.80
C ILE A 363 30.45 7.40 -21.31
N TRP A 364 31.08 6.52 -20.54
CA TRP A 364 31.18 5.09 -20.80
C TRP A 364 30.60 4.31 -19.62
N LEU A 365 29.98 3.17 -19.92
CA LEU A 365 29.34 2.31 -18.94
C LEU A 365 29.94 0.91 -19.01
N GLY A 366 30.29 0.37 -17.85
CA GLY A 366 30.64 -1.04 -17.67
C GLY A 366 29.44 -1.76 -17.07
N ALA A 367 29.01 -2.82 -17.74
CA ALA A 367 27.89 -3.65 -17.33
C ALA A 367 28.34 -5.08 -17.00
N SER A 368 27.63 -5.72 -16.07
CA SER A 368 27.92 -7.06 -15.54
C SER A 368 26.67 -7.96 -15.60
N ASN A 369 26.87 -9.26 -15.31
CA ASN A 369 25.95 -10.35 -15.64
C ASN A 369 25.85 -10.54 -17.16
N LEU A 370 27.00 -10.91 -17.75
CA LEU A 370 27.47 -10.70 -19.14
C LEU A 370 28.17 -9.35 -19.30
N SER A 371 29.49 -9.40 -19.28
CA SER A 371 30.38 -8.24 -19.35
C SER A 371 30.15 -7.47 -20.65
N ALA A 372 29.78 -6.20 -20.55
CA ALA A 372 29.63 -5.35 -21.72
C ALA A 372 30.14 -3.94 -21.44
N VAL A 373 30.66 -3.29 -22.49
CA VAL A 373 31.08 -1.89 -22.43
C VAL A 373 30.30 -1.08 -23.44
N TYR A 374 29.70 0.00 -22.96
CA TYR A 374 28.84 0.88 -23.72
C TYR A 374 29.38 2.30 -23.76
N LYS A 375 29.11 2.99 -24.88
CA LYS A 375 29.31 4.43 -25.03
C LYS A 375 27.96 5.14 -25.05
N LEU A 376 27.76 6.09 -24.13
CA LEU A 376 26.59 6.96 -24.10
C LEU A 376 26.77 8.11 -25.10
N ASN A 377 25.74 8.37 -25.90
CA ASN A 377 25.72 9.49 -26.84
C ASN A 377 24.94 10.67 -26.27
N SER A 378 25.27 11.88 -26.71
CA SER A 378 24.47 13.08 -26.41
C SER A 378 23.19 13.19 -27.25
N LYS A 379 23.10 12.44 -28.36
CA LYS A 379 21.93 12.35 -29.23
C LYS A 379 20.88 11.39 -28.69
N PHE A 380 19.60 11.66 -28.98
CA PHE A 380 18.48 10.79 -28.70
C PHE A 380 18.28 9.72 -29.79
N GLU A 381 17.65 8.60 -29.40
CA GLU A 381 17.17 7.58 -30.31
C GLU A 381 16.19 8.15 -31.34
N LYS A 382 16.12 7.57 -32.54
CA LYS A 382 15.20 8.04 -33.60
C LYS A 382 13.75 7.63 -33.33
N SER A 383 13.57 6.51 -32.61
CA SER A 383 12.27 5.98 -32.24
C SER A 383 12.37 5.15 -30.97
N GLY A 384 11.28 5.09 -30.22
CA GLY A 384 11.17 4.32 -28.99
C GLY A 384 9.73 3.94 -28.70
N THR A 385 9.57 2.91 -27.88
CA THR A 385 8.28 2.32 -27.54
C THR A 385 8.16 2.19 -26.03
N TYR A 386 7.00 2.57 -25.50
CA TYR A 386 6.67 2.31 -24.11
C TYR A 386 5.37 1.52 -24.00
N ILE A 387 5.36 0.45 -23.21
CA ILE A 387 4.18 -0.38 -22.91
C ILE A 387 3.87 -0.25 -21.42
N SER A 388 2.64 0.16 -21.12
CA SER A 388 2.18 0.32 -19.73
C SER A 388 2.04 -0.99 -18.96
N PRO A 389 2.13 -0.94 -17.60
CA PRO A 389 1.61 -2.00 -16.76
C PRO A 389 0.15 -2.31 -17.08
N VAL A 390 -0.27 -3.56 -16.86
CA VAL A 390 -1.65 -3.99 -17.08
C VAL A 390 -2.61 -3.24 -16.15
N ILE A 391 -3.63 -2.62 -16.74
CA ILE A 391 -4.78 -2.07 -16.03
C ILE A 391 -5.76 -3.22 -15.76
N ASP A 392 -6.10 -3.44 -14.49
CA ASP A 392 -7.18 -4.34 -14.08
C ASP A 392 -8.41 -3.50 -13.73
N ALA A 393 -9.47 -3.60 -14.54
CA ALA A 393 -10.75 -2.92 -14.28
C ALA A 393 -11.65 -3.69 -13.29
N VAL A 394 -11.16 -4.79 -12.71
CA VAL A 394 -11.83 -5.72 -11.77
C VAL A 394 -12.93 -6.56 -12.43
N SER A 395 -13.73 -5.98 -13.31
CA SER A 395 -14.80 -6.65 -14.06
C SER A 395 -14.72 -6.34 -15.56
N LYS A 396 -15.51 -7.05 -16.37
CA LYS A 396 -15.62 -6.78 -17.81
C LYS A 396 -16.07 -5.32 -18.01
N THR A 397 -15.32 -4.60 -18.84
CA THR A 397 -15.38 -3.14 -18.89
C THR A 397 -15.33 -2.66 -20.33
N LYS A 398 -16.08 -1.58 -20.61
CA LYS A 398 -15.99 -0.83 -21.86
C LYS A 398 -14.93 0.25 -21.74
N TRP A 399 -13.94 0.20 -22.62
CA TRP A 399 -12.82 1.15 -22.65
C TRP A 399 -13.21 2.38 -23.47
N GLY A 400 -13.01 3.58 -22.91
CA GLY A 400 -13.42 4.86 -23.49
C GLY A 400 -12.33 5.49 -24.35
N THR A 401 -11.65 6.48 -23.80
CA THR A 401 -10.59 7.24 -24.48
C THR A 401 -9.27 7.17 -23.74
N ILE A 402 -8.18 7.33 -24.48
CA ILE A 402 -6.85 7.63 -23.97
C ILE A 402 -6.50 9.08 -24.30
N GLN A 403 -6.15 9.85 -23.27
CA GLN A 403 -5.80 11.26 -23.31
C GLN A 403 -4.35 11.45 -22.86
N TRP A 404 -3.66 12.46 -23.37
CA TRP A 404 -2.30 12.79 -22.94
C TRP A 404 -2.02 14.29 -23.13
N GLU A 405 -0.91 14.80 -22.60
CA GLU A 405 -0.35 16.10 -22.97
C GLU A 405 0.93 15.84 -23.78
N GLU A 406 1.12 16.57 -24.87
CA GLU A 406 2.29 16.40 -25.75
C GLU A 406 3.01 17.73 -26.02
N LYS A 407 4.33 17.63 -26.18
CA LYS A 407 5.18 18.68 -26.73
C LYS A 407 6.02 18.07 -27.84
N LEU A 408 5.73 18.46 -29.07
CA LEU A 408 6.30 17.90 -30.29
C LEU A 408 7.14 18.95 -31.03
N ASN A 409 8.26 18.54 -31.59
CA ASN A 409 9.04 19.34 -32.53
C ASN A 409 8.53 19.10 -33.96
N PRO A 410 8.79 20.01 -34.92
CA PRO A 410 8.40 19.80 -36.32
C PRO A 410 8.90 18.46 -36.88
N GLY A 411 7.96 17.60 -37.29
CA GLY A 411 8.23 16.28 -37.85
C GLY A 411 8.26 15.12 -36.86
N ASP A 412 8.14 15.39 -35.55
CA ASP A 412 7.95 14.33 -34.55
C ASP A 412 6.59 13.64 -34.76
N LYS A 413 6.51 12.35 -34.38
CA LYS A 413 5.28 11.56 -34.44
C LYS A 413 5.06 10.81 -33.14
N VAL A 414 3.83 10.80 -32.67
CA VAL A 414 3.38 10.02 -31.51
C VAL A 414 2.20 9.17 -31.92
N GLN A 415 2.23 7.89 -31.53
CA GLN A 415 1.13 6.98 -31.81
C GLN A 415 0.80 6.09 -30.62
N PHE A 416 -0.45 6.17 -30.15
CA PHE A 416 -0.97 5.27 -29.12
C PHE A 416 -1.67 4.04 -29.72
N TYR A 417 -1.50 2.92 -29.02
CA TYR A 417 -2.14 1.64 -29.27
C TYR A 417 -2.70 1.09 -27.96
N THR A 418 -3.72 0.24 -28.06
CA THR A 418 -4.36 -0.43 -26.92
C THR A 418 -4.62 -1.89 -27.24
N ARG A 419 -4.53 -2.76 -26.24
CA ARG A 419 -4.92 -4.17 -26.33
C ARG A 419 -5.62 -4.60 -25.04
N THR A 420 -6.49 -5.59 -25.14
CA THR A 420 -7.34 -6.04 -24.03
C THR A 420 -7.37 -7.55 -23.91
N GLY A 421 -7.58 -8.05 -22.70
CA GLY A 421 -7.65 -9.48 -22.39
C GLY A 421 -8.37 -9.77 -21.08
N ASN A 422 -8.58 -11.05 -20.79
CA ASN A 422 -9.29 -11.52 -19.58
C ASN A 422 -8.37 -12.28 -18.60
N THR A 423 -7.06 -12.18 -18.77
CA THR A 423 -6.05 -12.72 -17.85
C THR A 423 -5.14 -11.59 -17.35
N LYS A 424 -4.63 -11.69 -16.12
CA LYS A 424 -3.77 -10.64 -15.52
C LYS A 424 -2.43 -10.49 -16.25
N LYS A 425 -1.85 -11.59 -16.73
CA LYS A 425 -0.62 -11.59 -17.53
C LYS A 425 -0.99 -11.70 -19.02
N PRO A 426 -0.50 -10.79 -19.89
CA PRO A 426 -0.68 -10.91 -21.33
C PRO A 426 -0.15 -12.24 -21.85
N ASN A 427 -0.94 -12.92 -22.68
CA ASN A 427 -0.62 -14.20 -23.30
C ASN A 427 -1.23 -14.25 -24.71
N SER A 428 -1.17 -15.41 -25.37
CA SER A 428 -1.69 -15.62 -26.73
C SER A 428 -3.21 -15.41 -26.88
N THR A 429 -3.98 -15.37 -25.78
CA THR A 429 -5.45 -15.16 -25.82
C THR A 429 -5.85 -13.69 -25.74
N TRP A 430 -4.89 -12.77 -25.58
CA TRP A 430 -5.17 -11.33 -25.62
C TRP A 430 -5.47 -10.85 -27.04
N ASN A 431 -6.35 -9.86 -27.15
CA ASN A 431 -6.61 -9.22 -28.43
C ASN A 431 -5.34 -8.52 -28.94
N SER A 432 -5.17 -8.46 -30.26
CA SER A 432 -4.06 -7.75 -30.88
C SER A 432 -4.10 -6.24 -30.60
N TRP A 433 -2.94 -5.60 -30.72
CA TRP A 433 -2.80 -4.15 -30.58
C TRP A 433 -3.63 -3.43 -31.63
N LYS A 434 -4.46 -2.48 -31.18
CA LYS A 434 -5.23 -1.58 -32.04
C LYS A 434 -4.82 -0.14 -31.81
N LYS A 435 -4.62 0.58 -32.91
CA LYS A 435 -4.32 2.01 -32.88
C LYS A 435 -5.49 2.78 -32.26
N ALA A 436 -5.20 3.71 -31.34
CA ALA A 436 -6.20 4.64 -30.85
C ALA A 436 -6.59 5.59 -32.01
N SER A 437 -7.88 5.65 -32.33
CA SER A 437 -8.41 6.38 -33.50
C SER A 437 -8.85 7.80 -33.13
N GLY A 438 -9.01 8.69 -34.11
CA GLY A 438 -9.51 10.06 -33.89
C GLY A 438 -8.59 11.17 -34.41
N GLY A 439 -7.42 10.82 -34.97
CA GLY A 439 -6.50 11.76 -35.64
C GLY A 439 -5.79 12.75 -34.70
N LYS A 440 -6.28 12.96 -33.48
CA LYS A 440 -5.76 13.85 -32.42
C LYS A 440 -6.12 13.29 -31.03
N ASN A 441 -5.54 13.88 -30.00
CA ASN A 441 -5.88 13.70 -28.59
C ASN A 441 -7.25 14.36 -28.26
N PRO A 442 -8.22 13.66 -27.61
CA PRO A 442 -8.20 12.28 -27.13
C PRO A 442 -8.26 11.21 -28.23
N GLY A 443 -7.51 10.12 -28.07
CA GLY A 443 -7.65 8.93 -28.89
C GLY A 443 -8.78 8.02 -28.39
N ILE A 444 -9.67 7.58 -29.28
CA ILE A 444 -10.73 6.60 -28.99
C ILE A 444 -10.13 5.19 -28.94
N ILE A 445 -10.42 4.45 -27.85
CA ILE A 445 -9.97 3.07 -27.67
C ILE A 445 -10.88 2.15 -28.50
N LYS A 446 -10.29 1.42 -29.45
CA LYS A 446 -11.00 0.48 -30.36
C LYS A 446 -10.84 -0.99 -29.96
N SER A 447 -10.11 -1.26 -28.89
CA SER A 447 -9.95 -2.61 -28.32
C SER A 447 -11.30 -3.13 -27.80
N LYS A 448 -11.51 -4.45 -27.89
CA LYS A 448 -12.73 -5.09 -27.42
C LYS A 448 -12.88 -4.94 -25.90
N GLU A 449 -14.12 -5.00 -25.42
CA GLU A 449 -14.42 -5.04 -23.99
C GLU A 449 -13.76 -6.25 -23.33
N ALA A 450 -13.05 -6.01 -22.23
CA ALA A 450 -12.41 -7.04 -21.42
C ALA A 450 -12.06 -6.46 -20.04
N ARG A 451 -11.73 -7.32 -19.09
CA ARG A 451 -11.34 -6.89 -17.72
C ARG A 451 -9.98 -6.19 -17.69
N PHE A 452 -9.02 -6.66 -18.49
CA PHE A 452 -7.66 -6.14 -18.49
C PHE A 452 -7.34 -5.37 -19.76
N MET A 453 -6.50 -4.34 -19.64
CA MET A 453 -6.03 -3.53 -20.77
C MET A 453 -4.58 -3.12 -20.60
N GLN A 454 -3.87 -2.97 -21.72
CA GLN A 454 -2.61 -2.24 -21.79
C GLN A 454 -2.67 -1.22 -22.91
N TRP A 455 -2.00 -0.09 -22.70
CA TRP A 455 -1.67 0.85 -23.74
C TRP A 455 -0.19 0.83 -24.05
N LYS A 456 0.14 1.15 -25.30
CA LYS A 456 1.48 1.31 -25.84
C LYS A 456 1.57 2.66 -26.53
N VAL A 457 2.69 3.36 -26.41
CA VAL A 457 2.99 4.57 -27.19
C VAL A 457 4.28 4.37 -27.98
N GLU A 458 4.27 4.77 -29.24
CA GLU A 458 5.44 4.83 -30.11
C GLU A 458 5.79 6.30 -30.35
N LEU A 459 7.03 6.66 -30.04
CA LEU A 459 7.60 7.99 -30.28
C LEU A 459 8.57 7.92 -31.44
N LYS A 460 8.55 8.92 -32.33
CA LYS A 460 9.54 9.09 -33.40
C LYS A 460 9.96 10.55 -33.50
N SER A 461 11.27 10.79 -33.65
CA SER A 461 11.81 12.11 -33.96
C SER A 461 12.63 12.09 -35.24
N LYS A 462 12.57 13.20 -35.99
CA LYS A 462 13.46 13.42 -37.15
C LYS A 462 14.82 13.99 -36.75
N LYS A 463 14.91 14.70 -35.62
CA LYS A 463 16.11 15.41 -35.19
C LYS A 463 16.73 14.70 -33.98
N PRO A 464 17.95 14.17 -34.07
CA PRO A 464 18.58 13.43 -32.97
C PRO A 464 18.96 14.31 -31.77
N GLN A 465 18.81 15.63 -31.82
CA GLN A 465 19.08 16.56 -30.71
C GLN A 465 17.85 16.85 -29.85
N THR A 466 16.66 16.47 -30.31
CA THR A 466 15.40 16.74 -29.62
C THR A 466 14.60 15.46 -29.47
N SER A 467 13.65 15.45 -28.54
CA SER A 467 12.71 14.35 -28.38
C SER A 467 11.28 14.88 -28.29
N PRO A 468 10.27 14.17 -28.82
CA PRO A 468 8.90 14.36 -28.39
C PRO A 468 8.78 14.06 -26.89
N GLU A 469 7.93 14.81 -26.20
CA GLU A 469 7.63 14.63 -24.79
C GLU A 469 6.14 14.35 -24.60
N ILE A 470 5.80 13.29 -23.86
CA ILE A 470 4.43 12.95 -23.50
C ILE A 470 4.28 12.90 -21.98
N LYS A 471 3.22 13.48 -21.43
CA LYS A 471 2.92 13.46 -19.99
C LYS A 471 1.43 13.40 -19.71
N LYS A 472 1.07 13.18 -18.43
CA LYS A 472 -0.32 13.13 -17.93
C LYS A 472 -1.23 12.24 -18.79
N ILE A 473 -0.83 10.99 -19.01
CA ILE A 473 -1.66 10.02 -19.73
C ILE A 473 -2.88 9.66 -18.87
N LYS A 474 -4.07 9.68 -19.44
CA LYS A 474 -5.32 9.28 -18.79
C LYS A 474 -6.06 8.26 -19.63
N VAL A 475 -6.53 7.20 -19.00
CA VAL A 475 -7.37 6.18 -19.64
C VAL A 475 -8.73 6.19 -18.97
N SER A 476 -9.78 6.47 -19.73
CA SER A 476 -11.16 6.40 -19.26
C SER A 476 -11.80 5.07 -19.60
N TYR A 477 -12.61 4.53 -18.68
CA TYR A 477 -13.35 3.30 -18.88
C TYR A 477 -14.62 3.26 -18.01
N LEU A 478 -15.62 2.51 -18.47
CA LEU A 478 -16.89 2.32 -17.78
C LEU A 478 -17.05 0.84 -17.43
N ARG A 479 -17.10 0.56 -16.13
CA ARG A 479 -17.35 -0.79 -15.62
C ARG A 479 -18.81 -1.17 -15.90
N LEU A 480 -19.04 -2.44 -16.24
CA LEU A 480 -20.41 -2.95 -16.34
C LEU A 480 -21.04 -2.96 -14.93
N ASN A 481 -22.27 -2.46 -14.81
CA ASN A 481 -23.01 -2.50 -13.56
C ASN A 481 -23.37 -3.95 -13.19
N LEU A 482 -23.38 -4.28 -11.90
CA LEU A 482 -23.69 -5.62 -11.38
C LEU A 482 -24.92 -5.54 -10.47
N PRO A 483 -25.79 -6.58 -10.45
CA PRO A 483 -26.95 -6.55 -9.59
C PRO A 483 -26.53 -6.68 -8.11
N PRO A 484 -27.26 -6.02 -7.18
CA PRO A 484 -27.09 -6.24 -5.76
C PRO A 484 -27.32 -7.71 -5.36
N GLU A 485 -26.75 -8.14 -4.25
CA GLU A 485 -26.97 -9.49 -3.69
C GLU A 485 -27.55 -9.39 -2.28
N ILE A 486 -28.68 -10.07 -2.01
CA ILE A 486 -29.29 -10.16 -0.68
C ILE A 486 -28.96 -11.53 -0.06
N SER A 487 -28.08 -11.54 0.93
CA SER A 487 -27.66 -12.76 1.61
C SER A 487 -28.69 -13.27 2.63
N SER A 488 -29.28 -12.41 3.46
CA SER A 488 -30.24 -12.83 4.49
C SER A 488 -31.30 -11.77 4.80
N ILE A 489 -32.49 -12.22 5.22
CA ILE A 489 -33.54 -11.40 5.85
C ILE A 489 -33.91 -12.07 7.17
N THR A 490 -33.90 -11.32 8.26
CA THR A 490 -34.18 -11.82 9.61
C THR A 490 -35.25 -10.96 10.26
N VAL A 491 -36.39 -11.57 10.58
CA VAL A 491 -37.45 -10.96 11.37
C VAL A 491 -37.21 -11.28 12.83
N HIS A 492 -37.07 -10.25 13.66
CA HIS A 492 -36.78 -10.41 15.08
C HIS A 492 -38.08 -10.54 15.89
N PRO A 493 -38.04 -11.24 17.05
CA PRO A 493 -39.13 -11.23 18.01
C PRO A 493 -39.49 -9.81 18.48
N ILE A 494 -40.69 -9.65 19.05
CA ILE A 494 -41.17 -8.37 19.58
C ILE A 494 -40.18 -7.86 20.64
N GLN A 495 -39.69 -6.64 20.45
CA GLN A 495 -38.75 -6.03 21.40
C GLN A 495 -39.52 -5.27 22.49
N ARG A 496 -39.16 -5.49 23.75
CA ARG A 496 -39.55 -4.58 24.85
C ARG A 496 -38.71 -3.31 24.73
N LYS A 497 -39.31 -2.18 24.36
CA LYS A 497 -38.63 -0.90 24.46
C LYS A 497 -38.35 -0.58 25.93
N SER A 498 -37.08 -0.65 26.34
CA SER A 498 -36.55 0.23 27.39
C SER A 498 -36.15 1.52 26.70
N THR A 499 -37.00 2.53 26.69
CA THR A 499 -36.60 3.89 26.31
C THR A 499 -35.67 4.44 27.40
N TYR A 500 -34.37 4.19 27.27
CA TYR A 500 -33.40 5.18 27.72
C TYR A 500 -33.53 6.36 26.76
N ARG A 501 -34.06 7.49 27.22
CA ARG A 501 -33.83 8.77 26.54
C ARG A 501 -32.32 9.01 26.59
N GLN A 502 -31.63 8.78 25.48
CA GLN A 502 -30.35 9.42 25.25
C GLN A 502 -30.62 10.93 25.24
N THR A 503 -30.00 11.64 26.17
CA THR A 503 -29.93 13.10 26.17
C THR A 503 -29.19 13.55 24.91
N THR A 504 -29.91 14.00 23.90
CA THR A 504 -29.36 15.00 22.97
C THR A 504 -29.40 16.36 23.69
N PRO A 505 -28.30 17.12 23.78
CA PRO A 505 -28.37 18.51 24.19
C PRO A 505 -29.16 19.28 23.13
N MET A 506 -30.21 20.00 23.52
CA MET A 506 -30.78 21.03 22.65
C MET A 506 -29.80 22.20 22.53
N PRO A 507 -29.65 22.82 21.35
CA PRO A 507 -28.99 24.12 21.25
C PRO A 507 -29.87 25.18 21.93
N LEU A 508 -29.30 25.88 22.91
CA LEU A 508 -29.86 27.09 23.51
C LEU A 508 -29.52 28.26 22.58
N ASP A 509 -30.52 28.79 21.85
CA ASP A 509 -30.46 30.11 21.25
C ASP A 509 -31.49 31.01 21.96
N TYR A 510 -31.03 31.73 22.99
CA TYR A 510 -31.68 32.96 23.48
C TYR A 510 -30.60 34.04 23.63
N PRO A 511 -30.76 35.21 22.98
CA PRO A 511 -29.97 36.38 23.36
C PRO A 511 -30.58 36.98 24.63
N SER A 512 -29.82 36.93 25.73
CA SER A 512 -30.11 37.62 26.97
C SER A 512 -29.64 39.08 26.89
N ILE A 513 -30.55 40.02 27.12
CA ILE A 513 -30.23 41.35 27.66
C ILE A 513 -31.03 41.48 28.96
N SER A 514 -30.31 41.57 30.07
CA SER A 514 -30.85 41.93 31.38
C SER A 514 -30.58 43.40 31.67
N VAL A 515 -31.61 44.16 32.04
CA VAL A 515 -31.47 45.38 32.84
C VAL A 515 -32.37 45.23 34.06
N SER A 516 -31.75 45.44 35.22
CA SER A 516 -32.26 45.28 36.58
C SER A 516 -33.07 46.48 37.06
N VAL A 517 -34.12 46.25 37.86
CA VAL A 517 -34.48 47.06 39.05
C VAL A 517 -35.18 46.16 40.09
N GLN A 518 -34.68 46.13 41.33
CA GLN A 518 -35.33 45.55 42.52
C GLN A 518 -36.31 46.56 43.15
N PRO A 519 -37.23 46.12 44.02
CA PRO A 519 -36.95 46.37 45.43
C PRO A 519 -37.43 45.29 46.42
N GLY A 520 -36.55 44.94 47.38
CA GLY A 520 -36.86 44.88 48.81
C GLY A 520 -37.50 43.62 49.43
N GLY A 521 -36.81 43.02 50.41
CA GLY A 521 -37.45 42.60 51.67
C GLY A 521 -37.42 41.11 52.06
N VAL A 522 -36.42 40.74 52.87
CA VAL A 522 -36.37 39.88 54.08
C VAL A 522 -37.07 38.48 54.16
N ASP A 523 -36.31 37.55 54.78
CA ASP A 523 -36.69 36.37 55.60
C ASP A 523 -36.84 34.93 55.01
N GLN A 524 -35.85 34.11 55.39
CA GLN A 524 -35.74 32.66 55.71
C GLN A 524 -36.65 31.52 55.13
N LEU A 525 -35.91 30.48 54.65
CA LEU A 525 -36.13 28.99 54.66
C LEU A 525 -37.20 28.37 53.71
N PRO A 526 -37.07 27.09 53.25
CA PRO A 526 -36.14 26.02 53.64
C PRO A 526 -35.37 25.32 52.48
N LYS A 527 -34.35 24.52 52.83
CA LYS A 527 -33.67 23.55 51.94
C LYS A 527 -34.64 22.45 51.51
N GLU A 528 -35.06 22.43 50.25
CA GLU A 528 -35.71 21.26 49.65
C GLU A 528 -34.67 20.26 49.13
N THR A 529 -34.73 19.06 49.68
CA THR A 529 -33.97 17.89 49.24
C THR A 529 -34.69 17.29 48.04
N ILE A 530 -34.12 17.42 46.83
CA ILE A 530 -34.67 16.80 45.62
C ILE A 530 -34.54 15.28 45.76
N ARG A 531 -35.63 14.60 46.14
CA ARG A 531 -35.76 13.15 45.99
C ARG A 531 -36.08 12.85 44.51
N PRO A 532 -35.31 12.01 43.80
CA PRO A 532 -35.69 11.61 42.45
C PRO A 532 -36.98 10.78 42.50
N GLN A 533 -38.03 11.30 41.90
CA GLN A 533 -39.28 10.55 41.67
C GLN A 533 -39.01 9.38 40.71
N PRO A 534 -39.54 8.17 40.97
CA PRO A 534 -39.41 7.05 40.04
C PRO A 534 -40.24 7.33 38.79
N TYR A 535 -39.56 7.63 37.69
CA TYR A 535 -40.17 7.85 36.39
C TYR A 535 -40.95 6.61 35.93
N ARG A 536 -42.23 6.80 35.59
CA ARG A 536 -43.14 5.75 35.10
C ARG A 536 -42.63 5.22 33.75
N ARG A 537 -42.14 3.97 33.74
CA ARG A 537 -41.80 3.22 32.51
C ARG A 537 -43.08 2.96 31.72
N SER A 538 -43.22 3.57 30.54
CA SER A 538 -44.21 3.13 29.54
C SER A 538 -43.55 2.08 28.64
N LEU A 539 -43.83 0.80 28.91
CA LEU A 539 -43.47 -0.30 28.01
C LEU A 539 -44.51 -0.33 26.87
N THR A 540 -44.15 0.11 25.68
CA THR A 540 -44.97 -0.13 24.49
C THR A 540 -44.53 -1.43 23.82
N ASN A 541 -45.18 -2.53 24.20
CA ASN A 541 -45.10 -3.81 23.47
C ASN A 541 -45.81 -3.66 22.11
N GLY A 542 -45.30 -4.31 21.05
CA GLY A 542 -45.96 -4.38 19.73
C GLY A 542 -45.16 -3.91 18.51
N TYR A 543 -43.94 -3.39 18.67
CA TYR A 543 -43.06 -3.10 17.54
C TYR A 543 -42.21 -4.31 17.16
N ARG A 544 -42.12 -4.59 15.86
CA ARG A 544 -41.25 -5.62 15.29
C ARG A 544 -40.14 -4.99 14.46
N ARG A 545 -38.99 -5.66 14.47
CA ARG A 545 -37.82 -5.26 13.69
C ARG A 545 -37.48 -6.33 12.67
N VAL A 546 -37.16 -5.91 11.47
CA VAL A 546 -36.51 -6.74 10.44
C VAL A 546 -35.13 -6.17 10.16
N SER A 547 -34.15 -7.04 9.95
CA SER A 547 -32.83 -6.68 9.46
C SER A 547 -32.42 -7.59 8.31
N TRP A 548 -31.59 -7.10 7.42
CA TRP A 548 -31.07 -7.87 6.29
C TRP A 548 -29.59 -7.62 6.07
N ARG A 549 -28.97 -8.49 5.27
CA ARG A 549 -27.61 -8.31 4.78
C ARG A 549 -27.64 -8.32 3.25
N ALA A 550 -27.29 -7.19 2.66
CA ALA A 550 -27.15 -7.07 1.21
C ALA A 550 -25.80 -6.41 0.89
N ARG A 551 -25.21 -6.78 -0.24
CA ARG A 551 -23.94 -6.23 -0.73
C ARG A 551 -24.02 -5.96 -2.22
N ASP A 552 -23.19 -5.04 -2.67
CA ASP A 552 -22.93 -4.82 -4.07
C ASP A 552 -21.42 -5.04 -4.34
N GLU A 553 -21.09 -5.80 -5.39
CA GLU A 553 -19.69 -6.09 -5.73
C GLU A 553 -18.93 -4.86 -6.24
N ASN A 554 -19.60 -3.96 -6.96
CA ASN A 554 -18.97 -2.76 -7.49
C ASN A 554 -18.98 -1.58 -6.49
N LYS A 555 -19.64 -1.79 -5.34
CA LYS A 555 -19.82 -0.89 -4.18
C LYS A 555 -20.80 0.26 -4.40
N ASP A 556 -21.80 0.04 -5.24
CA ASP A 556 -22.91 0.97 -5.44
C ASP A 556 -23.76 1.15 -4.17
N GLN A 557 -24.40 2.32 -4.07
CA GLN A 557 -25.29 2.64 -2.95
C GLN A 557 -26.62 1.94 -3.13
N LEU A 558 -26.96 1.08 -2.15
CA LEU A 558 -28.21 0.33 -2.16
C LEU A 558 -29.34 1.10 -1.48
N ILE A 559 -30.52 1.02 -2.09
CA ILE A 559 -31.79 1.44 -1.52
C ILE A 559 -32.74 0.24 -1.48
N TYR A 560 -33.56 0.17 -0.44
CA TYR A 560 -34.41 -0.99 -0.19
C TYR A 560 -35.89 -0.64 -0.18
N SER A 561 -36.68 -1.54 -0.76
CA SER A 561 -38.13 -1.55 -0.67
C SER A 561 -38.59 -2.85 -0.01
N LEU A 562 -39.40 -2.72 1.03
CA LEU A 562 -39.90 -3.80 1.85
C LEU A 562 -41.40 -3.96 1.61
N TYR A 563 -41.79 -5.18 1.29
CA TYR A 563 -43.17 -5.59 1.08
C TYR A 563 -43.54 -6.70 2.05
N PHE A 564 -44.83 -6.88 2.30
CA PHE A 564 -45.36 -7.98 3.08
C PHE A 564 -46.53 -8.65 2.35
N ARG A 565 -46.82 -9.90 2.71
CA ARG A 565 -48.04 -10.61 2.28
C ARG A 565 -48.56 -11.51 3.39
N PHE A 566 -49.88 -11.70 3.43
CA PHE A 566 -50.50 -12.73 4.26
C PHE A 566 -50.38 -14.11 3.59
N LYS A 567 -50.43 -15.19 4.40
CA LYS A 567 -50.23 -16.59 3.95
C LYS A 567 -51.04 -16.99 2.71
N ASN A 568 -52.24 -16.44 2.56
CA ASN A 568 -53.17 -16.80 1.49
C ASN A 568 -53.30 -15.73 0.40
N ASP A 569 -52.54 -14.63 0.49
CA ASP A 569 -52.61 -13.54 -0.47
C ASP A 569 -51.64 -13.79 -1.63
N LYS A 570 -52.11 -13.53 -2.85
CA LYS A 570 -51.26 -13.55 -4.06
C LYS A 570 -50.43 -12.29 -4.23
N ASN A 571 -50.93 -11.15 -3.72
CA ASN A 571 -50.35 -9.83 -3.95
C ASN A 571 -49.43 -9.40 -2.80
N TRP A 572 -48.32 -8.73 -3.15
CA TRP A 572 -47.41 -8.10 -2.20
C TRP A 572 -47.85 -6.67 -1.91
N LEU A 573 -47.98 -6.32 -0.63
CA LEU A 573 -48.32 -4.97 -0.18
C LEU A 573 -47.05 -4.23 0.26
N LEU A 574 -46.93 -2.95 -0.10
CA LEU A 574 -45.78 -2.13 0.28
C LEU A 574 -45.82 -1.83 1.78
N LEU A 575 -44.77 -2.23 2.51
CA LEU A 575 -44.59 -1.85 3.91
C LEU A 575 -43.84 -0.53 4.01
N LYS A 576 -42.71 -0.42 3.31
CA LYS A 576 -41.88 0.78 3.31
C LYS A 576 -40.93 0.79 2.11
N LYS A 577 -40.75 1.95 1.48
CA LYS A 577 -39.76 2.18 0.43
C LYS A 577 -38.71 3.20 0.86
N ASP A 578 -37.71 3.39 0.00
CA ASP A 578 -36.64 4.37 0.12
C ASP A 578 -35.75 4.19 1.36
N LEU A 579 -35.59 2.94 1.80
CA LEU A 579 -34.79 2.60 2.98
C LEU A 579 -33.30 2.58 2.62
N THR A 580 -32.47 3.29 3.39
CA THR A 580 -31.01 3.31 3.22
C THR A 580 -30.27 2.50 4.28
N ARG A 581 -30.96 2.12 5.35
CA ARG A 581 -30.42 1.30 6.44
C ARG A 581 -30.84 -0.15 6.24
N SER A 582 -29.98 -1.09 6.63
CA SER A 582 -30.20 -2.53 6.54
C SER A 582 -31.16 -3.10 7.61
N SER A 583 -32.02 -2.25 8.18
CA SER A 583 -33.07 -2.68 9.10
C SER A 583 -34.22 -1.69 9.14
N HIS A 584 -35.42 -2.20 9.40
CA HIS A 584 -36.63 -1.41 9.55
C HIS A 584 -37.42 -1.90 10.78
N THR A 585 -38.09 -0.98 11.46
CA THR A 585 -38.96 -1.28 12.59
C THR A 585 -40.35 -0.73 12.29
N TRP A 586 -41.37 -1.56 12.46
CA TRP A 586 -42.77 -1.20 12.21
C TRP A 586 -43.65 -1.64 13.39
N ASP A 587 -44.82 -1.02 13.50
CA ASP A 587 -45.84 -1.41 14.47
C ASP A 587 -46.60 -2.62 13.92
N SER A 588 -46.49 -3.79 14.54
CA SER A 588 -47.20 -4.98 14.05
C SER A 588 -48.65 -5.05 14.49
N ARG A 589 -49.08 -4.19 15.44
CA ARG A 589 -50.46 -4.17 15.95
C ARG A 589 -51.46 -3.61 14.95
N SER A 590 -50.98 -2.87 13.95
CA SER A 590 -51.81 -2.42 12.84
C SER A 590 -52.06 -3.52 11.79
N MET A 591 -51.51 -4.72 12.00
CA MET A 591 -51.70 -5.86 11.11
C MET A 591 -52.58 -6.90 11.82
N PRO A 592 -53.56 -7.48 11.11
CA PRO A 592 -54.34 -8.59 11.64
C PRO A 592 -53.47 -9.78 12.07
N ASP A 593 -54.05 -10.62 12.90
CA ASP A 593 -53.39 -11.82 13.39
C ASP A 593 -53.24 -12.86 12.27
N GLY A 594 -52.05 -13.47 12.17
CA GLY A 594 -51.80 -14.60 11.28
C GLY A 594 -50.36 -14.73 10.80
N ASN A 595 -50.19 -15.44 9.68
CA ASN A 595 -48.89 -15.82 9.13
C ASN A 595 -48.48 -14.91 7.96
N TYR A 596 -47.29 -14.33 8.07
CA TYR A 596 -46.77 -13.33 7.14
C TYR A 596 -45.43 -13.74 6.54
N GLN A 597 -45.10 -13.17 5.39
CA GLN A 597 -43.76 -13.14 4.83
C GLN A 597 -43.40 -11.71 4.43
N LEU A 598 -42.11 -11.39 4.46
CA LEU A 598 -41.58 -10.16 3.90
C LEU A 598 -40.88 -10.44 2.58
N LYS A 599 -40.97 -9.51 1.62
CA LYS A 599 -40.13 -9.47 0.44
C LYS A 599 -39.31 -8.18 0.46
N LEU A 600 -38.00 -8.33 0.38
CA LEU A 600 -37.07 -7.22 0.27
C LEU A 600 -36.61 -7.13 -1.19
N ILE A 601 -36.69 -5.93 -1.75
CA ILE A 601 -36.05 -5.56 -3.02
C ILE A 601 -34.90 -4.62 -2.69
N ALA A 602 -33.69 -4.96 -3.11
CA ALA A 602 -32.50 -4.10 -3.05
C ALA A 602 -32.21 -3.58 -4.46
N SER A 603 -32.06 -2.27 -4.61
CA SER A 603 -31.81 -1.59 -5.88
C SER A 603 -30.56 -0.72 -5.79
N ASP A 604 -29.80 -0.63 -6.87
CA ASP A 604 -28.62 0.23 -7.01
C ASP A 604 -28.93 1.60 -7.66
N GLU A 605 -30.21 1.97 -7.76
CA GLU A 605 -30.69 3.16 -8.49
C GLU A 605 -30.09 4.49 -8.01
N LYS A 606 -29.55 4.56 -6.79
CA LYS A 606 -28.84 5.75 -6.30
C LYS A 606 -27.49 5.95 -6.97
N SER A 607 -26.93 4.87 -7.49
CA SER A 607 -25.61 4.83 -8.11
C SER A 607 -25.65 4.58 -9.61
N ASN A 608 -26.81 4.37 -10.23
CA ASN A 608 -26.89 4.13 -11.67
C ASN A 608 -28.01 4.95 -12.31
N PRO A 609 -27.85 5.37 -13.58
CA PRO A 609 -28.96 5.95 -14.31
C PRO A 609 -30.10 4.93 -14.46
N LEU A 610 -31.33 5.41 -14.66
CA LEU A 610 -32.54 4.58 -14.70
C LEU A 610 -32.46 3.40 -15.68
N ASN A 611 -31.77 3.56 -16.81
CA ASN A 611 -31.61 2.52 -17.83
C ASN A 611 -30.50 1.50 -17.53
N ALA A 612 -29.70 1.71 -16.47
CA ALA A 612 -28.63 0.81 -16.04
C ALA A 612 -28.84 0.28 -14.62
N THR A 613 -29.94 0.67 -13.96
CA THR A 613 -30.30 0.23 -12.62
C THR A 613 -30.57 -1.26 -12.60
N LEU A 614 -30.02 -1.96 -11.61
CA LEU A 614 -30.29 -3.36 -11.35
C LEU A 614 -30.84 -3.54 -9.94
N SER A 615 -31.60 -4.60 -9.75
CA SER A 615 -32.16 -4.93 -8.44
C SER A 615 -32.17 -6.43 -8.22
N ALA A 616 -32.19 -6.81 -6.94
CA ALA A 616 -32.40 -8.18 -6.51
C ALA A 616 -33.52 -8.23 -5.49
N GLU A 617 -34.23 -9.37 -5.46
CA GLU A 617 -35.27 -9.62 -4.48
C GLU A 617 -35.00 -10.88 -3.65
N LYS A 618 -35.46 -10.86 -2.39
CA LYS A 618 -35.45 -12.02 -1.50
C LYS A 618 -36.68 -12.03 -0.61
N ILE A 619 -37.21 -13.23 -0.37
CA ILE A 619 -38.36 -13.47 0.49
C ILE A 619 -37.87 -14.05 1.82
N SER A 620 -38.43 -13.57 2.94
CA SER A 620 -38.12 -14.08 4.27
C SER A 620 -38.80 -15.41 4.57
N ASP A 621 -38.33 -16.08 5.62
CA ASP A 621 -39.10 -17.13 6.27
C ASP A 621 -40.45 -16.59 6.77
N ARG A 622 -41.38 -17.52 7.01
CA ARG A 622 -42.69 -17.19 7.58
C ARG A 622 -42.54 -16.78 9.04
N PHE A 623 -43.31 -15.79 9.45
CA PHE A 623 -43.41 -15.36 10.84
C PHE A 623 -44.86 -15.06 11.20
N ILE A 624 -45.19 -15.27 12.48
CA ILE A 624 -46.52 -15.03 13.01
C ILE A 624 -46.58 -13.61 13.56
N ILE A 625 -47.62 -12.87 13.22
CA ILE A 625 -48.08 -11.69 13.95
C ILE A 625 -49.30 -12.13 14.75
N ASP A 626 -49.25 -11.91 16.05
CA ASP A 626 -50.30 -12.30 16.98
C ASP A 626 -50.41 -11.19 18.03
N ASN A 627 -51.54 -10.50 18.02
CA ASN A 627 -51.89 -9.41 18.92
C ASN A 627 -53.03 -9.81 19.86
N SER A 628 -53.57 -11.02 19.74
CA SER A 628 -54.64 -11.54 20.59
C SER A 628 -54.10 -12.04 21.91
N ALA A 629 -54.85 -11.84 22.98
CA ALA A 629 -54.48 -12.34 24.31
C ALA A 629 -54.99 -13.78 24.50
N PRO A 630 -54.24 -14.64 25.22
CA PRO A 630 -54.67 -15.99 25.53
C PRO A 630 -55.98 -15.97 26.35
N GLU A 631 -56.94 -16.82 25.99
CA GLU A 631 -58.21 -16.99 26.69
C GLU A 631 -58.08 -18.01 27.82
N ILE A 632 -58.68 -17.71 28.98
CA ILE A 632 -58.76 -18.62 30.13
C ILE A 632 -60.17 -19.17 30.22
N LYS A 633 -60.32 -20.48 30.07
CA LYS A 633 -61.60 -21.21 30.03
C LYS A 633 -61.69 -22.25 31.15
N ASN A 634 -62.92 -22.68 31.42
CA ASN A 634 -63.24 -23.82 32.29
C ASN A 634 -62.64 -23.72 33.71
N ILE A 635 -62.68 -22.53 34.32
CA ILE A 635 -62.18 -22.35 35.69
C ILE A 635 -63.11 -23.08 36.67
N SER A 636 -62.59 -24.09 37.35
CA SER A 636 -63.31 -24.87 38.35
C SER A 636 -62.61 -24.84 39.71
N LEU A 637 -63.42 -24.80 40.77
CA LEU A 637 -62.99 -24.80 42.16
C LEU A 637 -63.64 -25.98 42.88
N ASN A 638 -62.85 -26.98 43.25
CA ASN A 638 -63.32 -28.14 43.97
C ASN A 638 -62.69 -28.18 45.37
N LYS A 639 -63.48 -28.51 46.39
CA LYS A 639 -62.94 -28.76 47.73
C LYS A 639 -62.03 -29.98 47.67
N SER A 640 -60.83 -29.86 48.23
CA SER A 640 -59.86 -30.94 48.30
C SER A 640 -59.41 -31.04 49.76
N GLY A 641 -60.11 -31.82 50.58
CA GLY A 641 -59.93 -31.84 52.04
C GLY A 641 -60.53 -30.63 52.79
N ALA A 642 -60.34 -30.57 54.11
CA ALA A 642 -60.97 -29.56 54.98
C ALA A 642 -60.43 -28.12 54.76
N ASP A 643 -59.12 -27.99 54.46
CA ASP A 643 -58.40 -26.71 54.45
C ASP A 643 -57.74 -26.36 53.10
N SER A 644 -58.19 -26.95 51.99
CA SER A 644 -57.64 -26.61 50.67
C SER A 644 -58.62 -26.71 49.51
N LEU A 645 -58.34 -25.93 48.48
CA LEU A 645 -59.11 -25.86 47.24
C LEU A 645 -58.24 -26.32 46.07
N GLN A 646 -58.79 -27.18 45.23
CA GLN A 646 -58.23 -27.53 43.93
C GLN A 646 -58.75 -26.55 42.90
N VAL A 647 -57.83 -25.87 42.22
CA VAL A 647 -58.11 -24.95 41.11
C VAL A 647 -57.69 -25.64 39.82
N SER A 648 -58.59 -25.71 38.84
CA SER A 648 -58.25 -26.17 37.49
C SER A 648 -58.86 -25.28 36.42
N PHE A 649 -58.17 -25.13 35.30
CA PHE A 649 -58.61 -24.35 34.14
C PHE A 649 -57.78 -24.71 32.90
N THR A 650 -58.24 -24.27 31.73
CA THR A 650 -57.54 -24.37 30.46
C THR A 650 -57.18 -22.97 29.97
N VAL A 651 -55.98 -22.80 29.44
CA VAL A 651 -55.55 -21.57 28.76
C VAL A 651 -55.34 -21.90 27.30
N ARG A 652 -55.93 -21.11 26.39
CA ARG A 652 -55.81 -21.33 24.95
C ARG A 652 -55.46 -20.04 24.23
N ASP A 653 -54.57 -20.15 23.26
CA ASP A 653 -54.30 -19.13 22.26
C ASP A 653 -54.36 -19.72 20.84
N ASP A 654 -54.77 -18.94 19.85
CA ASP A 654 -54.99 -19.46 18.50
C ASP A 654 -53.71 -19.50 17.64
N LEU A 655 -52.71 -18.67 17.92
CA LEU A 655 -51.53 -18.51 17.07
C LEU A 655 -50.21 -18.77 17.79
N SER A 656 -50.05 -18.29 19.01
CA SER A 656 -48.87 -18.45 19.84
C SER A 656 -49.03 -19.59 20.85
N ALA A 657 -47.93 -20.22 21.22
CA ALA A 657 -47.96 -21.10 22.38
C ALA A 657 -48.03 -20.29 23.68
N ILE A 658 -48.60 -20.87 24.72
CA ILE A 658 -48.58 -20.31 26.06
C ILE A 658 -47.14 -20.28 26.56
N LYS A 659 -46.73 -19.17 27.18
CA LYS A 659 -45.37 -18.98 27.70
C LYS A 659 -45.32 -19.14 29.21
N LYS A 660 -46.30 -18.58 29.92
CA LYS A 660 -46.41 -18.67 31.39
C LYS A 660 -47.82 -18.37 31.87
N VAL A 661 -48.15 -18.91 33.04
CA VAL A 661 -49.39 -18.61 33.75
C VAL A 661 -49.09 -18.29 35.22
N GLU A 662 -49.78 -17.28 35.73
CA GLU A 662 -49.66 -16.80 37.09
C GLU A 662 -51.06 -16.71 37.71
N PHE A 663 -51.19 -16.95 39.01
CA PHE A 663 -52.43 -16.71 39.75
C PHE A 663 -52.20 -15.77 40.94
N SER A 664 -53.26 -15.11 41.37
CA SER A 664 -53.25 -14.19 42.50
C SER A 664 -54.57 -14.23 43.26
N LEU A 665 -54.51 -14.09 44.58
CA LEU A 665 -55.68 -13.93 45.43
C LEU A 665 -55.97 -12.42 45.59
N ASN A 666 -57.20 -12.01 45.29
CA ASN A 666 -57.61 -10.59 45.25
C ASN A 666 -56.65 -9.68 44.42
N ALA A 667 -56.02 -10.22 43.37
CA ALA A 667 -55.05 -9.50 42.53
C ALA A 667 -53.86 -8.86 43.27
N GLN A 668 -53.49 -9.40 44.44
CA GLN A 668 -52.30 -8.99 45.20
C GLN A 668 -51.03 -9.68 44.66
N LYS A 669 -50.42 -10.59 45.42
CA LYS A 669 -49.17 -11.27 45.05
C LYS A 669 -49.41 -12.33 43.97
N TRP A 670 -48.68 -12.22 42.85
CA TRP A 670 -48.71 -13.17 41.75
C TRP A 670 -47.77 -14.36 41.99
N ASN A 671 -48.28 -15.56 41.76
CA ASN A 671 -47.54 -16.82 41.92
C ASN A 671 -47.61 -17.62 40.62
N TRP A 672 -46.51 -18.24 40.24
CA TRP A 672 -46.41 -19.00 38.98
C TRP A 672 -47.11 -20.36 39.10
N VAL A 673 -47.64 -20.85 37.98
CA VAL A 673 -48.30 -22.15 37.89
C VAL A 673 -47.72 -22.93 36.73
N TYR A 674 -47.36 -24.19 36.99
CA TYR A 674 -46.98 -25.13 35.94
C TYR A 674 -48.22 -25.78 35.32
N PRO A 675 -48.23 -26.04 34.00
CA PRO A 675 -49.25 -26.86 33.38
C PRO A 675 -49.12 -28.31 33.87
N LYS A 676 -50.12 -29.14 33.59
CA LYS A 676 -50.16 -30.54 34.05
C LYS A 676 -48.97 -31.37 33.56
N ASP A 677 -48.44 -31.08 32.38
CA ASP A 677 -47.27 -31.70 31.77
C ASP A 677 -45.94 -30.96 32.07
N GLN A 678 -46.00 -29.94 32.94
CA GLN A 678 -44.88 -29.16 33.47
C GLN A 678 -44.20 -28.18 32.49
N VAL A 679 -44.58 -28.12 31.21
CA VAL A 679 -43.96 -27.24 30.22
C VAL A 679 -45.01 -26.45 29.46
N CYS A 680 -44.95 -25.12 29.50
CA CYS A 680 -45.79 -24.29 28.63
C CYS A 680 -45.14 -24.19 27.23
N ASP A 681 -45.57 -25.01 26.28
CA ASP A 681 -45.01 -25.00 24.92
C ASP A 681 -46.04 -25.19 23.80
N THR A 682 -47.30 -25.47 24.12
CA THR A 682 -48.40 -25.63 23.17
C THR A 682 -49.36 -24.43 23.18
N LYS A 683 -50.28 -24.42 22.21
CA LYS A 683 -51.34 -23.41 22.08
C LYS A 683 -52.47 -23.55 23.10
N GLU A 684 -52.62 -24.72 23.71
CA GLU A 684 -53.67 -24.99 24.68
C GLU A 684 -53.07 -25.78 25.85
N GLU A 685 -53.03 -25.17 27.01
CA GLU A 685 -52.41 -25.71 28.22
C GLU A 685 -53.43 -25.93 29.33
N MET A 686 -53.34 -27.05 30.03
CA MET A 686 -54.21 -27.38 31.16
C MET A 686 -53.50 -27.19 32.49
N PHE A 687 -54.13 -26.51 33.44
CA PHE A 687 -53.57 -26.23 34.76
C PHE A 687 -54.42 -26.87 35.85
N SER A 688 -53.74 -27.40 36.87
CA SER A 688 -54.39 -27.96 38.05
C SER A 688 -53.45 -27.87 39.24
N PHE A 689 -53.80 -27.07 40.25
CA PHE A 689 -52.99 -26.90 41.45
C PHE A 689 -53.85 -26.72 42.70
N ARG A 690 -53.23 -26.96 43.85
CA ARG A 690 -53.88 -26.89 45.16
C ARG A 690 -53.44 -25.64 45.89
N ILE A 691 -54.38 -24.92 46.46
CA ILE A 691 -54.13 -23.79 47.36
C ILE A 691 -54.72 -24.06 48.74
N LYS A 692 -54.09 -23.53 49.79
CA LYS A 692 -54.71 -23.51 51.12
C LYS A 692 -55.98 -22.64 51.06
N LYS A 693 -57.02 -23.03 51.80
CA LYS A 693 -58.28 -22.28 51.88
C LYS A 693 -57.96 -20.81 52.24
N PRO A 694 -58.30 -19.85 51.36
CA PRO A 694 -58.00 -18.44 51.61
C PRO A 694 -58.72 -17.92 52.86
N GLN A 695 -58.17 -16.88 53.49
CA GLN A 695 -58.84 -16.17 54.59
C GLN A 695 -60.17 -15.56 54.09
N PRO A 696 -61.18 -15.33 54.98
CA PRO A 696 -62.53 -14.90 54.58
C PRO A 696 -62.61 -13.57 53.81
N ASP A 697 -61.58 -12.74 53.88
CA ASP A 697 -61.40 -11.47 53.19
C ASP A 697 -60.99 -11.64 51.71
N TYR A 698 -60.47 -12.82 51.32
CA TYR A 698 -60.19 -13.16 49.94
C TYR A 698 -61.45 -13.63 49.21
N ARG A 699 -61.87 -12.88 48.19
CA ARG A 699 -63.13 -13.08 47.47
C ARG A 699 -62.95 -13.66 46.07
N ILE A 700 -61.78 -13.47 45.45
CA ILE A 700 -61.51 -13.91 44.08
C ILE A 700 -60.12 -14.53 43.90
N ILE A 701 -60.04 -15.50 43.00
CA ILE A 701 -58.79 -15.91 42.35
C ILE A 701 -58.75 -15.26 40.97
N VAL A 702 -57.65 -14.59 40.65
CA VAL A 702 -57.36 -14.03 39.33
C VAL A 702 -56.25 -14.86 38.68
N ILE A 703 -56.45 -15.27 37.45
CA ILE A 703 -55.49 -15.99 36.62
C ILE A 703 -55.02 -15.03 35.53
N LYS A 704 -53.72 -15.03 35.27
CA LYS A 704 -53.06 -14.26 34.24
C LYS A 704 -52.25 -15.21 33.37
N ALA A 705 -52.56 -15.25 32.08
CA ALA A 705 -51.82 -16.02 31.09
C ALA A 705 -51.02 -15.08 30.19
N THR A 706 -49.80 -15.47 29.83
CA THR A 706 -48.96 -14.78 28.85
C THR A 706 -48.49 -15.77 27.80
N ASP A 707 -48.64 -15.42 26.52
CA ASP A 707 -48.21 -16.24 25.38
C ASP A 707 -46.74 -15.96 24.96
N LYS A 708 -46.25 -16.67 23.94
CA LYS A 708 -44.92 -16.45 23.34
C LYS A 708 -44.79 -15.13 22.58
N SER A 709 -45.89 -14.50 22.19
CA SER A 709 -45.94 -13.16 21.57
C SER A 709 -46.02 -12.02 22.59
N GLU A 710 -45.99 -12.33 23.88
CA GLU A 710 -46.09 -11.41 25.02
C GLU A 710 -47.46 -10.77 25.20
N ASN A 711 -48.52 -11.30 24.59
CA ASN A 711 -49.89 -10.90 24.88
C ASN A 711 -50.32 -11.51 26.22
N THR A 712 -51.18 -10.80 26.95
CA THR A 712 -51.58 -11.19 28.30
C THR A 712 -53.10 -11.18 28.44
N GLY A 713 -53.66 -12.32 28.82
CA GLY A 713 -55.09 -12.50 29.12
C GLY A 713 -55.34 -12.71 30.61
N TYR A 714 -56.56 -12.41 31.05
CA TYR A 714 -56.97 -12.53 32.45
C TYR A 714 -58.30 -13.28 32.59
N GLY A 715 -58.40 -14.11 33.62
CA GLY A 715 -59.60 -14.82 34.02
C GLY A 715 -59.81 -14.69 35.52
N ARG A 716 -61.04 -14.84 36.00
CA ARG A 716 -61.33 -14.79 37.44
C ARG A 716 -62.43 -15.77 37.85
N VAL A 717 -62.39 -16.19 39.10
CA VAL A 717 -63.43 -16.99 39.74
C VAL A 717 -63.67 -16.49 41.17
N LYS A 718 -64.94 -16.44 41.60
CA LYS A 718 -65.32 -16.09 42.98
C LYS A 718 -65.13 -17.29 43.90
N LEU A 719 -64.63 -17.04 45.12
CA LEU A 719 -64.44 -18.05 46.16
C LEU A 719 -65.71 -18.30 47.00
N VAL A 720 -66.66 -17.37 46.93
CA VAL A 720 -67.95 -17.42 47.65
C VAL A 720 -69.05 -17.37 46.57
N LYS A 721 -69.98 -18.34 46.59
CA LYS A 721 -71.26 -18.18 45.91
C LYS A 721 -72.08 -17.25 46.80
N ASP A 722 -72.48 -16.10 46.27
CA ASP A 722 -73.42 -15.20 46.94
C ASP A 722 -74.70 -15.95 47.32
#